data_AF-A0A4P7MSN5-F1
#
_entry.id   AF-A0A4P7MSN5-F1
#
_cell.length_a   1.000
_cell.length_b   1.000
_cell.length_c   1.000
_cell.angle_alpha   90.00
_cell.angle_beta   90.00
_cell.angle_gamma   90.00
#
_symmetry.space_group_name_H-M   'P 1'
#
loop_
_entity.id
_entity.type
_entity.pdbx_description
1 polymer ?
#
loop_
_entity_poly.entity_id
_entity_poly.type
_entity_poly.pdbx_seq_one_letter_code
_entity_poly.pdbx_strand_id
1 'polypeptide(L)'
;FVLLVAEKQLQISIHQRDISAQQFAEFQLQNEILKNRPLDLPVVPQARYDSSDVQNSPRCEGQTRLRIRETIHHWADECAKPLFWLVGPAGTGKSTIARTIADSFHDKKRLVAGYFFKRGERDRNNTTGLDRDAVEKKGLAIQFEKLLWLPLCDLPPTDANHGSRIVVIDALDECEQPEHLPLVLSLLSKLGTVNAVCLRVLITSRFTSAVVAALDGVRYRSLDLKAEHRDETRSDHKWEILENWPNPAQLDRLIHLSTAPSPLFIYAATLYRFIDDPDKRENPVDQLELWLRQCDSNTPQLDQVYLPILHYVLFGSCNVHEKPKPLAENLRMELFDVLGAIILAATPLSYKAIAALLGMPSRRVTLWLRHLHAVLSVPEDPETPVRLLHKSFSDFMLNLKASNHFDYGVDAAQCIKRMEAGLRRDICNIRKPDVLRNEIEKQVIDTQIPADLEYPCLYWVYHLQQSGRLLGNNVHVFLCTHLLYWLKVLALLGRVSDGAAAMKQLAAICQCPNAFEEFSELIKDASKVIATFGPMIERTPLQIYGALIIFSPVARIKPDWDAHRQTFEGHDDQANAVAFLPDGQMIASASWDKTVRLWDAVTGAHRQTLLLGSTRTLALHSSSSTLLFTDFGAVDLFTNFLSNEPPPPPDETPSSPTFCNIGLNPEKTWLMVGDAKILWLPIEYRLTSSAVRGSTMFIGCSSGRVT
;
A
#
# COMPACT_ATOMS: atom_id res chain seq x y z
N PHE A 1 3.39 -53.22 50.81
CA PHE A 1 2.20 -52.49 50.34
C PHE A 1 2.53 -51.04 49.96
N VAL A 2 3.02 -50.20 50.89
CA VAL A 2 3.41 -48.79 50.62
C VAL A 2 4.48 -48.65 49.54
N LEU A 3 5.52 -49.50 49.54
CA LEU A 3 6.56 -49.53 48.49
C LEU A 3 5.99 -49.83 47.10
N LEU A 4 5.00 -50.73 47.01
CA LEU A 4 4.36 -51.14 45.76
C LEU A 4 3.44 -50.03 45.20
N VAL A 5 2.85 -49.22 46.07
CA VAL A 5 2.07 -48.03 45.70
C VAL A 5 2.98 -46.90 45.24
N ALA A 6 4.11 -46.69 45.91
CA ALA A 6 5.11 -45.69 45.53
C ALA A 6 5.77 -46.03 44.18
N GLU A 7 6.10 -47.30 43.91
CA GLU A 7 6.59 -47.73 42.59
C GLU A 7 5.55 -47.52 41.48
N LYS A 8 4.27 -47.80 41.74
CA LYS A 8 3.19 -47.51 40.78
C LYS A 8 3.03 -46.01 40.54
N GLN A 9 3.07 -45.18 41.57
CA GLN A 9 3.01 -43.71 41.41
C GLN A 9 4.22 -43.18 40.65
N LEU A 10 5.42 -43.71 40.94
CA LEU A 10 6.63 -43.33 40.22
C LEU A 10 6.56 -43.72 38.75
N GLN A 11 6.05 -44.92 38.43
CA GLN A 11 5.81 -45.33 37.04
C GLN A 11 4.78 -44.44 36.35
N ILE A 12 3.70 -44.06 37.03
CA ILE A 12 2.70 -43.12 36.49
C ILE A 12 3.32 -41.74 36.23
N SER A 13 4.13 -41.21 37.16
CA SER A 13 4.80 -39.92 36.98
C SER A 13 5.87 -39.94 35.90
N ILE A 14 6.64 -41.03 35.76
CA ILE A 14 7.60 -41.21 34.66
C ILE A 14 6.86 -41.28 33.33
N HIS A 15 5.78 -42.07 33.25
CA HIS A 15 4.95 -42.18 32.05
C HIS A 15 4.33 -40.82 31.67
N GLN A 16 3.82 -40.05 32.65
CA GLN A 16 3.32 -38.69 32.43
C GLN A 16 4.42 -37.75 31.94
N ARG A 17 5.63 -37.84 32.51
CA ARG A 17 6.78 -37.02 32.06
C ARG A 17 7.17 -37.33 30.62
N ASP A 18 7.20 -38.60 30.25
CA ASP A 18 7.58 -39.03 28.91
C ASP A 18 6.50 -38.66 27.87
N ILE A 19 5.21 -38.76 28.24
CA ILE A 19 4.09 -38.21 27.45
C ILE A 19 4.23 -36.70 27.27
N SER A 20 4.52 -35.95 28.34
CA SER A 20 4.73 -34.49 28.25
C SER A 20 5.94 -34.11 27.41
N ALA A 21 7.01 -34.91 27.42
CA ALA A 21 8.20 -34.69 26.60
C ALA A 21 7.93 -34.96 25.10
N GLN A 22 7.21 -36.04 24.77
CA GLN A 22 6.73 -36.30 23.42
C GLN A 22 5.78 -35.20 22.93
N GLN A 23 4.85 -34.77 23.79
CA GLN A 23 3.96 -33.65 23.50
C GLN A 23 4.74 -32.36 23.22
N PHE A 24 5.76 -32.05 24.04
CA PHE A 24 6.59 -30.88 23.80
C PHE A 24 7.35 -30.96 22.46
N ALA A 25 7.83 -32.13 22.05
CA ALA A 25 8.50 -32.34 20.78
C ALA A 25 7.54 -32.18 19.58
N GLU A 26 6.34 -32.73 19.65
CA GLU A 26 5.29 -32.53 18.63
C GLU A 26 4.87 -31.06 18.53
N PHE A 27 4.72 -30.39 19.67
CA PHE A 27 4.43 -28.97 19.74
C PHE A 27 5.52 -28.12 19.07
N GLN A 28 6.79 -28.48 19.23
CA GLN A 28 7.90 -27.83 18.53
C GLN A 28 7.85 -28.08 17.02
N LEU A 29 7.54 -29.31 16.59
CA LEU A 29 7.42 -29.65 15.16
C LEU A 29 6.26 -28.90 14.50
N GLN A 30 5.10 -28.83 15.15
CA GLN A 30 3.97 -28.02 14.67
C GLN A 30 4.31 -26.53 14.57
N ASN A 31 5.01 -26.00 15.57
CA ASN A 31 5.48 -24.62 15.53
C ASN A 31 6.52 -24.41 14.44
N GLU A 32 7.40 -25.37 14.15
CA GLU A 32 8.31 -25.29 13.01
C GLU A 32 7.56 -25.32 11.68
N ILE A 33 6.55 -26.18 11.52
CA ILE A 33 5.73 -26.23 10.30
C ILE A 33 4.99 -24.90 10.10
N LEU A 34 4.41 -24.34 11.16
CA LEU A 34 3.73 -23.04 11.12
C LEU A 34 4.71 -21.85 10.99
N LYS A 35 5.95 -21.97 11.49
CA LYS A 35 7.01 -20.95 11.26
C LYS A 35 7.56 -21.00 9.84
N ASN A 36 7.71 -22.19 9.28
CA ASN A 36 8.22 -22.42 7.92
C ASN A 36 7.14 -22.18 6.85
N ARG A 37 5.87 -22.21 7.24
CA ARG A 37 4.70 -21.86 6.42
C ARG A 37 3.75 -20.99 7.25
N PRO A 38 4.08 -19.71 7.48
CA PRO A 38 3.20 -18.83 8.21
C PRO A 38 1.83 -18.84 7.52
N LEU A 39 0.76 -18.95 8.31
CA LEU A 39 -0.60 -18.52 7.95
C LEU A 39 -0.61 -16.99 7.78
N ASP A 40 0.36 -16.48 7.03
CA ASP A 40 0.44 -15.10 6.61
C ASP A 40 -0.47 -14.99 5.39
N LEU A 41 -1.55 -14.24 5.52
CA LEU A 41 -2.05 -13.48 4.40
C LEU A 41 -0.91 -12.50 4.04
N PRO A 42 -0.14 -12.69 2.94
CA PRO A 42 1.02 -11.87 2.59
C PRO A 42 0.65 -10.43 2.21
N VAL A 43 -0.56 -10.01 2.55
CA VAL A 43 -1.33 -8.98 1.88
C VAL A 43 -1.30 -7.67 2.68
N VAL A 44 -1.06 -7.70 4.00
CA VAL A 44 -1.16 -6.49 4.84
C VAL A 44 -0.13 -6.47 6.00
N PRO A 45 1.17 -6.20 5.73
CA PRO A 45 2.19 -6.19 6.77
C PRO A 45 1.93 -5.14 7.87
N GLN A 46 1.26 -4.05 7.54
CA GLN A 46 0.96 -2.95 8.47
C GLN A 46 -0.17 -3.24 9.46
N ALA A 47 -0.95 -4.32 9.24
CA ALA A 47 -2.02 -4.74 10.14
C ALA A 47 -1.61 -5.90 11.05
N ARG A 48 -0.38 -6.43 10.91
CA ARG A 48 0.05 -7.60 11.68
C ARG A 48 0.21 -7.27 13.17
N TYR A 49 0.01 -8.28 14.01
CA TYR A 49 0.21 -8.19 15.46
C TYR A 49 1.60 -7.65 15.88
N ASP A 50 2.64 -7.98 15.12
CA ASP A 50 4.03 -7.58 15.37
C ASP A 50 4.38 -6.19 14.79
N SER A 51 3.41 -5.48 14.21
CA SER A 51 3.64 -4.10 13.75
C SER A 51 3.87 -3.16 14.93
N SER A 52 4.77 -2.18 14.74
CA SER A 52 5.16 -1.23 15.80
C SER A 52 3.96 -0.45 16.37
N ASP A 53 2.95 -0.16 15.56
CA ASP A 53 1.77 0.54 16.01
C ASP A 53 0.82 -0.33 16.86
N VAL A 54 0.71 -1.63 16.56
CA VAL A 54 -0.13 -2.55 17.34
C VAL A 54 0.53 -2.81 18.68
N GLN A 55 1.86 -2.92 18.71
CA GLN A 55 2.65 -3.05 19.94
C GLN A 55 2.50 -1.81 20.84
N ASN A 56 2.54 -0.61 20.26
CA ASN A 56 2.42 0.65 21.02
C ASN A 56 0.97 1.03 21.40
N SER A 57 -0.03 0.23 21.00
CA SER A 57 -1.44 0.52 21.28
C SER A 57 -1.86 0.02 22.68
N PRO A 58 -2.80 0.71 23.38
CA PRO A 58 -3.13 0.46 24.79
C PRO A 58 -3.82 -0.88 25.04
N ARG A 59 -3.39 -1.64 26.06
CA ARG A 59 -4.01 -2.91 26.50
C ARG A 59 -5.02 -2.70 27.62
N CYS A 60 -5.79 -3.74 27.96
CA CYS A 60 -6.60 -3.74 29.17
C CYS A 60 -5.66 -3.66 30.38
N GLU A 61 -5.95 -2.78 31.34
CA GLU A 61 -5.22 -2.77 32.60
C GLU A 61 -5.55 -4.03 33.42
N GLY A 62 -4.61 -4.47 34.25
CA GLY A 62 -4.55 -5.86 34.74
C GLY A 62 -5.86 -6.44 35.28
N GLN A 63 -6.64 -5.67 36.04
CA GLN A 63 -7.89 -6.09 36.68
C GLN A 63 -9.17 -5.71 35.91
N THR A 64 -9.04 -5.12 34.72
CA THR A 64 -10.19 -4.68 33.93
C THR A 64 -10.72 -5.80 33.03
N ARG A 65 -12.04 -5.88 32.88
CA ARG A 65 -12.76 -6.78 31.94
C ARG A 65 -12.42 -8.26 32.10
N LEU A 66 -12.18 -8.70 33.33
CA LEU A 66 -11.75 -10.06 33.62
C LEU A 66 -12.76 -11.09 33.14
N ARG A 67 -14.07 -10.87 33.38
CA ARG A 67 -15.11 -11.83 32.98
C ARG A 67 -15.15 -12.05 31.46
N ILE A 68 -15.03 -10.97 30.69
CA ILE A 68 -14.98 -11.03 29.23
C ILE A 68 -13.73 -11.78 28.77
N ARG A 69 -12.57 -11.47 29.35
CA ARG A 69 -11.28 -12.11 29.02
C ARG A 69 -11.30 -13.61 29.36
N GLU A 70 -11.83 -13.96 30.53
CA GLU A 70 -12.02 -15.35 30.99
C GLU A 70 -12.99 -16.09 30.07
N THR A 71 -14.08 -15.47 29.64
CA THR A 71 -15.03 -16.06 28.69
C THR A 71 -14.37 -16.40 27.36
N ILE A 72 -13.51 -15.51 26.83
CA ILE A 72 -12.76 -15.76 25.59
C ILE A 72 -11.72 -16.87 25.79
N HIS A 73 -11.02 -16.88 26.92
CA HIS A 73 -10.08 -17.97 27.25
C HIS A 73 -10.79 -19.31 27.38
N HIS A 74 -11.94 -19.35 28.05
CA HIS A 74 -12.75 -20.56 28.18
C HIS A 74 -13.23 -21.06 26.81
N TRP A 75 -13.74 -20.17 25.95
CA TRP A 75 -14.10 -20.52 24.59
C TRP A 75 -12.93 -21.09 23.79
N ALA A 76 -11.71 -20.55 23.95
CA ALA A 76 -10.54 -21.08 23.27
C ALA A 76 -10.22 -22.52 23.68
N ASP A 77 -10.58 -22.93 24.89
CA ASP A 77 -10.31 -24.27 25.39
C ASP A 77 -11.52 -25.23 25.19
N GLU A 78 -12.75 -24.72 25.02
CA GLU A 78 -13.98 -25.50 24.78
C GLU A 78 -14.10 -26.08 23.36
N CYS A 79 -14.29 -27.39 23.15
CA CYS A 79 -14.34 -28.01 21.81
C CYS A 79 -15.62 -27.77 20.95
N ALA A 80 -16.29 -26.61 21.05
CA ALA A 80 -17.62 -26.40 20.48
C ALA A 80 -17.68 -25.61 19.15
N LYS A 81 -17.20 -24.37 19.11
CA LYS A 81 -17.39 -23.46 17.95
C LYS A 81 -16.05 -22.84 17.50
N PRO A 82 -15.73 -22.88 16.19
CA PRO A 82 -14.43 -22.44 15.68
C PRO A 82 -14.25 -20.91 15.67
N LEU A 83 -15.33 -20.15 15.72
CA LEU A 83 -15.30 -18.70 15.64
C LEU A 83 -15.92 -18.06 16.89
N PHE A 84 -15.27 -17.02 17.41
CA PHE A 84 -15.81 -16.13 18.44
C PHE A 84 -15.96 -14.72 17.89
N TRP A 85 -17.15 -14.14 18.03
CA TRP A 85 -17.47 -12.80 17.56
C TRP A 85 -17.73 -11.87 18.75
N LEU A 86 -16.77 -10.99 19.02
CA LEU A 86 -16.89 -9.91 19.99
C LEU A 86 -17.51 -8.69 19.30
N VAL A 87 -18.78 -8.43 19.58
CA VAL A 87 -19.55 -7.37 18.93
C VAL A 87 -19.82 -6.22 19.91
N GLY A 88 -19.87 -5.01 19.38
CA GLY A 88 -20.21 -3.83 20.17
C GLY A 88 -20.03 -2.52 19.40
N PRO A 89 -20.63 -1.43 19.88
CA PRO A 89 -20.54 -0.13 19.25
C PRO A 89 -19.11 0.43 19.30
N ALA A 90 -18.85 1.51 18.57
CA ALA A 90 -17.57 2.20 18.64
C ALA A 90 -17.33 2.69 20.09
N GLY A 91 -16.09 2.62 20.57
CA GLY A 91 -15.73 3.15 21.89
C GLY A 91 -15.93 2.20 23.07
N THR A 92 -16.40 0.96 22.85
CA THR A 92 -16.55 -0.03 23.92
C THR A 92 -15.28 -0.82 24.23
N GLY A 93 -14.16 -0.57 23.54
CA GLY A 93 -12.86 -1.20 23.84
C GLY A 93 -12.66 -2.60 23.26
N LYS A 94 -13.39 -2.99 22.21
CA LYS A 94 -13.20 -4.26 21.47
C LYS A 94 -11.74 -4.51 21.09
N SER A 95 -11.11 -3.55 20.43
CA SER A 95 -9.70 -3.64 20.01
C SER A 95 -8.73 -3.76 21.18
N THR A 96 -9.02 -3.11 22.29
CA THR A 96 -8.24 -3.22 23.53
C THR A 96 -8.32 -4.64 24.11
N ILE A 97 -9.51 -5.24 24.13
CA ILE A 97 -9.69 -6.65 24.53
C ILE A 97 -8.95 -7.57 23.57
N ALA A 98 -9.15 -7.42 22.25
CA ALA A 98 -8.53 -8.28 21.24
C ALA A 98 -7.01 -8.27 21.32
N ARG A 99 -6.41 -7.08 21.50
CA ARG A 99 -4.96 -6.93 21.67
C ARG A 99 -4.44 -7.57 22.95
N THR A 100 -5.15 -7.42 24.06
CA THR A 100 -4.80 -8.08 25.34
C THR A 100 -4.89 -9.60 25.25
N ILE A 101 -5.92 -10.11 24.56
CA ILE A 101 -6.10 -11.55 24.32
C ILE A 101 -5.02 -12.08 23.39
N ALA A 102 -4.64 -11.32 22.35
CA ALA A 102 -3.56 -11.69 21.45
C ALA A 102 -2.22 -11.82 22.22
N ASP A 103 -1.88 -10.87 23.09
CA ASP A 103 -0.67 -10.96 23.94
C ASP A 103 -0.70 -12.22 24.81
N SER A 104 -1.81 -12.46 25.52
CA SER A 104 -1.97 -13.64 26.38
C SER A 104 -1.79 -14.96 25.61
N PHE A 105 -2.27 -15.05 24.37
CA PHE A 105 -2.05 -16.23 23.53
C PHE A 105 -0.66 -16.26 22.88
N HIS A 106 -0.04 -15.11 22.61
CA HIS A 106 1.32 -15.02 22.11
C HIS A 106 2.32 -15.54 23.17
N ASP A 107 2.17 -15.10 24.42
CA ASP A 107 2.98 -15.53 25.57
C ASP A 107 2.85 -17.05 25.80
N LYS A 108 1.64 -17.58 25.61
CA LYS A 108 1.35 -19.03 25.66
C LYS A 108 1.78 -19.78 24.40
N LYS A 109 2.39 -19.11 23.41
CA LYS A 109 2.80 -19.67 22.10
C LYS A 109 1.63 -20.34 21.35
N ARG A 110 0.41 -19.86 21.54
CA ARG A 110 -0.84 -20.34 20.91
C ARG A 110 -1.35 -19.39 19.82
N LEU A 111 -0.88 -18.14 19.76
CA LEU A 111 -1.21 -17.19 18.70
C LEU A 111 -0.47 -17.58 17.41
N VAL A 112 -1.22 -17.80 16.32
CA VAL A 112 -0.69 -18.15 15.00
C VAL A 112 -0.63 -16.93 14.09
N ALA A 113 -1.67 -16.10 14.11
CA ALA A 113 -1.72 -14.86 13.34
C ALA A 113 -2.61 -13.84 14.06
N GLY A 114 -2.30 -12.56 13.88
CA GLY A 114 -3.11 -11.46 14.39
C GLY A 114 -3.15 -10.33 13.38
N TYR A 115 -4.35 -9.89 13.01
CA TYR A 115 -4.60 -8.81 12.06
C TYR A 115 -5.47 -7.74 12.73
N PHE A 116 -4.99 -6.50 12.74
CA PHE A 116 -5.62 -5.36 13.41
C PHE A 116 -5.89 -4.24 12.40
N PHE A 117 -7.09 -4.26 11.83
CA PHE A 117 -7.51 -3.32 10.80
C PHE A 117 -7.86 -1.94 11.39
N LYS A 118 -7.67 -0.89 10.59
CA LYS A 118 -8.08 0.48 10.92
C LYS A 118 -8.60 1.19 9.66
N ARG A 119 -9.91 1.41 9.58
CA ARG A 119 -10.61 2.11 8.48
C ARG A 119 -10.15 3.57 8.41
N GLY A 120 -9.85 4.02 7.19
CA GLY A 120 -9.25 5.33 6.92
C GLY A 120 -7.74 5.25 6.65
N GLU A 121 -7.07 4.14 6.99
CA GLU A 121 -5.67 3.90 6.63
C GLU A 121 -5.59 2.99 5.39
N ARG A 122 -5.50 3.58 4.20
CA ARG A 122 -5.57 2.87 2.91
C ARG A 122 -4.57 1.72 2.85
N ASP A 123 -3.29 1.94 3.14
CA ASP A 123 -2.26 0.90 3.07
C ASP A 123 -2.42 -0.23 4.10
N ARG A 124 -3.22 -0.04 5.15
CA ARG A 124 -3.60 -1.09 6.12
C ARG A 124 -4.82 -1.91 5.73
N ASN A 125 -5.60 -1.41 4.78
CA ASN A 125 -6.80 -2.10 4.33
C ASN A 125 -6.68 -2.54 2.86
N ASN A 126 -5.62 -2.08 2.18
CA ASN A 126 -5.39 -2.31 0.78
C ASN A 126 -4.93 -3.75 0.55
N THR A 127 -5.84 -4.53 -0.02
CA THR A 127 -5.62 -5.92 -0.40
C THR A 127 -5.00 -6.08 -1.79
N THR A 128 -4.62 -4.99 -2.47
CA THR A 128 -4.10 -5.03 -3.86
C THR A 128 -2.82 -5.86 -4.05
N GLY A 129 -2.16 -6.29 -2.97
CA GLY A 129 -1.12 -7.33 -3.04
C GLY A 129 -1.64 -8.71 -3.52
N LEU A 130 -2.96 -8.94 -3.49
CA LEU A 130 -3.64 -10.09 -4.10
C LEU A 130 -3.80 -9.98 -5.61
N ASP A 131 -3.55 -8.81 -6.20
CA ASP A 131 -3.89 -8.50 -7.59
C ASP A 131 -2.76 -8.82 -8.58
N ARG A 132 -1.77 -9.62 -8.16
CA ARG A 132 -0.68 -10.06 -9.07
C ARG A 132 -1.08 -11.20 -9.99
N ASP A 133 -2.22 -11.85 -9.78
CA ASP A 133 -2.75 -12.84 -10.71
C ASP A 133 -4.26 -12.68 -10.89
N ALA A 134 -4.64 -12.51 -12.16
CA ALA A 134 -6.00 -12.39 -12.64
C ALA A 134 -6.94 -13.51 -12.13
N VAL A 135 -8.24 -13.18 -12.10
CA VAL A 135 -9.43 -14.04 -11.88
C VAL A 135 -10.04 -13.94 -10.47
N GLU A 136 -10.84 -12.87 -10.34
CA GLU A 136 -12.00 -12.68 -9.46
C GLU A 136 -12.48 -13.92 -8.67
N LYS A 137 -12.43 -13.83 -7.33
CA LYS A 137 -13.03 -14.72 -6.31
C LYS A 137 -12.61 -16.20 -6.31
N LYS A 138 -12.39 -16.84 -7.48
CA LYS A 138 -11.96 -18.24 -7.60
C LYS A 138 -10.48 -18.42 -7.28
N GLY A 139 -9.63 -17.44 -7.60
CA GLY A 139 -8.19 -17.49 -7.29
C GLY A 139 -7.91 -17.63 -5.78
N LEU A 140 -8.52 -16.78 -4.95
CA LEU A 140 -8.32 -16.78 -3.50
C LEU A 140 -8.74 -18.10 -2.85
N ALA A 141 -9.89 -18.65 -3.23
CA ALA A 141 -10.38 -19.91 -2.69
C ALA A 141 -9.45 -21.08 -3.05
N ILE A 142 -8.98 -21.13 -4.31
CA ILE A 142 -8.06 -22.17 -4.79
C ILE A 142 -6.69 -22.04 -4.12
N GLN A 143 -6.17 -20.81 -3.96
CA GLN A 143 -4.92 -20.55 -3.25
C GLN A 143 -5.02 -20.95 -1.78
N PHE A 144 -6.09 -20.56 -1.08
CA PHE A 144 -6.34 -20.97 0.30
C PHE A 144 -6.40 -22.49 0.43
N GLU A 145 -7.09 -23.15 -0.50
CA GLU A 145 -7.24 -24.60 -0.47
C GLU A 145 -5.89 -25.31 -0.66
N LYS A 146 -5.10 -24.91 -1.67
CA LYS A 146 -3.81 -25.54 -2.00
C LYS A 146 -2.67 -25.19 -1.04
N LEU A 147 -2.64 -23.96 -0.54
CA LEU A 147 -1.51 -23.45 0.25
C LEU A 147 -1.71 -23.64 1.75
N LEU A 148 -2.96 -23.65 2.24
CA LEU A 148 -3.27 -23.69 3.67
C LEU A 148 -4.08 -24.93 4.04
N TRP A 149 -5.25 -25.12 3.43
CA TRP A 149 -6.19 -26.17 3.85
C TRP A 149 -5.67 -27.60 3.62
N LEU A 150 -5.28 -27.94 2.39
CA LEU A 150 -4.79 -29.28 2.03
C LEU A 150 -3.57 -29.67 2.86
N PRO A 151 -2.51 -28.83 2.96
CA PRO A 151 -1.34 -29.17 3.79
C PRO A 151 -1.65 -29.39 5.26
N LEU A 152 -2.64 -28.69 5.83
CA LEU A 152 -3.05 -28.86 7.22
C LEU A 152 -3.87 -30.14 7.43
N CYS A 153 -4.65 -30.57 6.42
CA CYS A 153 -5.37 -31.84 6.44
C CYS A 153 -4.43 -33.05 6.35
N ASP A 154 -3.31 -32.90 5.64
CA ASP A 154 -2.32 -33.96 5.43
C ASP A 154 -1.44 -34.21 6.68
N LEU A 155 -1.59 -33.41 7.73
CA LEU A 155 -0.87 -33.61 8.98
C LEU A 155 -1.45 -34.82 9.75
N PRO A 156 -0.59 -35.66 10.36
CA PRO A 156 -1.07 -36.78 11.16
C PRO A 156 -1.93 -36.28 12.33
N PRO A 157 -3.05 -36.95 12.65
CA PRO A 157 -3.86 -36.60 13.81
C PRO A 157 -3.01 -36.79 15.06
N THR A 158 -2.74 -35.69 15.77
CA THR A 158 -2.03 -35.70 17.05
C THR A 158 -3.04 -35.70 18.19
N ASP A 159 -2.66 -36.25 19.34
CA ASP A 159 -3.52 -36.29 20.51
C ASP A 159 -3.97 -34.87 20.90
N ALA A 160 -5.26 -34.74 21.19
CA ALA A 160 -6.03 -33.50 21.36
C ALA A 160 -5.59 -32.57 22.52
N ASN A 161 -4.40 -32.76 23.09
CA ASN A 161 -3.94 -32.09 24.31
C ASN A 161 -3.09 -30.82 24.07
N HIS A 162 -2.80 -30.44 22.82
CA HIS A 162 -1.91 -29.31 22.51
C HIS A 162 -2.53 -27.91 22.65
N GLY A 163 -3.79 -27.81 23.06
CA GLY A 163 -4.53 -26.55 23.17
C GLY A 163 -4.80 -25.92 21.79
N SER A 164 -5.88 -25.14 21.69
CA SER A 164 -6.23 -24.55 20.39
C SER A 164 -5.22 -23.49 19.94
N ARG A 165 -5.00 -23.42 18.63
CA ARG A 165 -4.26 -22.37 17.95
C ARG A 165 -5.20 -21.21 17.62
N ILE A 166 -4.78 -19.98 17.88
CA ILE A 166 -5.65 -18.80 17.79
C ILE A 166 -5.22 -17.88 16.66
N VAL A 167 -6.19 -17.45 15.87
CA VAL A 167 -6.10 -16.32 14.95
C VAL A 167 -6.95 -15.18 15.48
N VAL A 168 -6.41 -13.97 15.55
CA VAL A 168 -7.14 -12.77 15.99
C VAL A 168 -7.35 -11.84 14.80
N ILE A 169 -8.58 -11.41 14.56
CA ILE A 169 -8.93 -10.45 13.53
C ILE A 169 -9.73 -9.32 14.19
N ASP A 170 -9.07 -8.18 14.39
CA ASP A 170 -9.68 -6.99 14.99
C ASP A 170 -10.22 -6.05 13.92
N ALA A 171 -11.39 -5.46 14.20
CA ALA A 171 -12.09 -4.48 13.37
C ALA A 171 -12.42 -5.01 11.95
N LEU A 172 -13.02 -6.20 11.87
CA LEU A 172 -13.35 -6.84 10.59
C LEU A 172 -14.26 -5.98 9.69
N ASP A 173 -15.15 -5.18 10.28
CA ASP A 173 -16.02 -4.25 9.55
C ASP A 173 -15.28 -3.05 8.93
N GLU A 174 -13.97 -2.95 9.16
CA GLU A 174 -13.10 -1.89 8.65
C GLU A 174 -12.29 -2.31 7.41
N CYS A 175 -12.50 -3.54 6.91
CA CYS A 175 -11.91 -4.04 5.66
C CYS A 175 -12.51 -3.31 4.43
N GLU A 176 -11.66 -2.85 3.50
CA GLU A 176 -12.06 -2.01 2.35
C GLU A 176 -12.91 -2.71 1.29
N GLN A 177 -12.93 -4.06 1.29
CA GLN A 177 -13.69 -4.87 0.32
C GLN A 177 -14.73 -5.77 1.03
N PRO A 178 -15.87 -5.22 1.47
CA PRO A 178 -16.91 -5.97 2.17
C PRO A 178 -17.49 -7.13 1.34
N GLU A 179 -17.45 -7.04 0.01
CA GLU A 179 -17.88 -8.09 -0.92
C GLU A 179 -17.05 -9.39 -0.85
N HIS A 180 -15.82 -9.32 -0.34
CA HIS A 180 -14.97 -10.50 -0.15
C HIS A 180 -15.11 -11.11 1.25
N LEU A 181 -15.76 -10.41 2.16
CA LEU A 181 -15.90 -10.82 3.56
C LEU A 181 -16.60 -12.18 3.74
N PRO A 182 -17.71 -12.49 3.04
CA PRO A 182 -18.34 -13.81 3.15
C PRO A 182 -17.42 -14.95 2.71
N LEU A 183 -16.65 -14.73 1.64
CA LEU A 183 -15.70 -15.72 1.15
C LEU A 183 -14.59 -15.97 2.18
N VAL A 184 -13.97 -14.92 2.71
CA VAL A 184 -12.91 -15.04 3.73
C VAL A 184 -13.42 -15.75 4.98
N LEU A 185 -14.58 -15.36 5.52
CA LEU A 185 -15.15 -16.01 6.70
C LEU A 185 -15.53 -17.47 6.45
N SER A 186 -16.06 -17.78 5.26
CA SER A 186 -16.34 -19.17 4.89
C SER A 186 -15.06 -20.02 4.84
N LEU A 187 -13.97 -19.49 4.28
CA LEU A 187 -12.68 -20.17 4.21
C LEU A 187 -12.06 -20.36 5.61
N LEU A 188 -12.09 -19.32 6.45
CA LEU A 188 -11.63 -19.42 7.84
C LEU A 188 -12.46 -20.40 8.66
N SER A 189 -13.77 -20.49 8.41
CA SER A 189 -14.64 -21.48 9.06
C SER A 189 -14.29 -22.90 8.67
N LYS A 190 -13.83 -23.12 7.43
CA LYS A 190 -13.32 -24.42 6.98
C LYS A 190 -12.11 -24.82 7.81
N LEU A 191 -11.15 -23.93 8.11
CA LEU A 191 -9.98 -24.25 8.96
C LEU A 191 -10.36 -24.92 10.30
N GLY A 192 -11.51 -24.55 10.87
CA GLY A 192 -12.04 -25.17 12.09
C GLY A 192 -12.47 -26.63 11.94
N THR A 193 -12.47 -27.22 10.74
CA THR A 193 -12.78 -28.63 10.49
C THR A 193 -11.53 -29.50 10.28
N VAL A 194 -10.31 -28.93 10.37
CA VAL A 194 -9.07 -29.75 10.39
C VAL A 194 -8.93 -30.41 11.76
N ASN A 195 -8.90 -31.75 11.79
CA ASN A 195 -8.71 -32.50 13.05
C ASN A 195 -7.25 -32.52 13.52
N ALA A 196 -6.29 -32.31 12.61
CA ALA A 196 -4.86 -32.32 12.93
C ALA A 196 -4.37 -31.07 13.69
N VAL A 197 -5.05 -29.93 13.54
CA VAL A 197 -4.75 -28.67 14.24
C VAL A 197 -6.05 -27.98 14.63
N CYS A 198 -6.32 -27.85 15.94
CA CYS A 198 -7.51 -27.15 16.43
C CYS A 198 -7.33 -25.62 16.28
N LEU A 199 -7.68 -25.07 15.12
CA LEU A 199 -7.60 -23.65 14.83
C LEU A 199 -8.90 -22.93 15.21
N ARG A 200 -8.78 -21.78 15.88
CA ARG A 200 -9.89 -20.92 16.27
C ARG A 200 -9.66 -19.49 15.89
N VAL A 201 -10.75 -18.79 15.57
CA VAL A 201 -10.70 -17.41 15.09
C VAL A 201 -11.50 -16.50 16.01
N LEU A 202 -10.82 -15.54 16.65
CA LEU A 202 -11.44 -14.44 17.37
C LEU A 202 -11.62 -13.26 16.43
N ILE A 203 -12.83 -12.75 16.31
CA ILE A 203 -13.18 -11.62 15.45
C ILE A 203 -13.79 -10.52 16.30
N THR A 204 -13.38 -9.28 16.06
CA THR A 204 -14.12 -8.11 16.56
C THR A 204 -14.73 -7.32 15.42
N SER A 205 -15.94 -6.79 15.64
CA SER A 205 -16.53 -5.84 14.69
C SER A 205 -17.63 -5.00 15.33
N ARG A 206 -18.07 -3.95 14.62
CA ARG A 206 -19.40 -3.36 14.82
C ARG A 206 -20.48 -4.29 14.27
N PHE A 207 -21.72 -4.09 14.73
CA PHE A 207 -22.89 -4.77 14.17
C PHE A 207 -23.24 -4.11 12.83
N THR A 208 -22.77 -4.68 11.72
CA THR A 208 -23.04 -4.21 10.36
C THR A 208 -23.72 -5.30 9.55
N SER A 209 -24.59 -4.92 8.61
CA SER A 209 -25.30 -5.88 7.74
C SER A 209 -24.35 -6.76 6.94
N ALA A 210 -23.22 -6.21 6.48
CA ALA A 210 -22.19 -6.94 5.75
C ALA A 210 -21.56 -8.07 6.59
N VAL A 211 -21.19 -7.79 7.85
CA VAL A 211 -20.60 -8.81 8.74
C VAL A 211 -21.63 -9.88 9.11
N VAL A 212 -22.87 -9.49 9.38
CA VAL A 212 -23.96 -10.43 9.71
C VAL A 212 -24.23 -11.36 8.52
N ALA A 213 -24.31 -10.81 7.30
CA ALA A 213 -24.46 -11.61 6.08
C ALA A 213 -23.25 -12.52 5.84
N ALA A 214 -22.04 -12.05 6.14
CA ALA A 214 -20.82 -12.84 6.00
C ALA A 214 -20.69 -13.98 7.02
N LEU A 215 -21.32 -13.85 8.19
CA LEU A 215 -21.40 -14.88 9.23
C LEU A 215 -22.58 -15.85 9.03
N ASP A 216 -23.44 -15.61 8.04
CA ASP A 216 -24.54 -16.51 7.73
C ASP A 216 -24.01 -17.89 7.29
N GLY A 217 -24.57 -18.95 7.87
CA GLY A 217 -24.08 -20.32 7.67
C GLY A 217 -22.76 -20.69 8.38
N VAL A 218 -22.14 -19.78 9.15
CA VAL A 218 -20.90 -20.04 9.91
C VAL A 218 -21.22 -20.37 11.38
N ARG A 219 -20.55 -21.38 11.96
CA ARG A 219 -20.71 -21.72 13.40
C ARG A 219 -19.88 -20.78 14.28
N TYR A 220 -20.53 -19.91 15.05
CA TYR A 220 -19.83 -18.98 15.96
C TYR A 220 -20.49 -18.81 17.34
N ARG A 221 -19.70 -18.38 18.33
CA ARG A 221 -20.16 -17.86 19.64
C ARG A 221 -20.05 -16.34 19.59
N SER A 222 -21.06 -15.61 20.06
CA SER A 222 -21.00 -14.14 20.11
C SER A 222 -21.08 -13.63 21.54
N LEU A 223 -20.49 -12.47 21.77
CA LEU A 223 -20.60 -11.70 23.02
C LEU A 223 -20.83 -10.23 22.68
N ASP A 224 -21.97 -9.68 23.09
CA ASP A 224 -22.30 -8.28 22.89
C ASP A 224 -21.90 -7.44 24.10
N LEU A 225 -20.92 -6.57 23.90
CA LEU A 225 -20.44 -5.65 24.94
C LEU A 225 -21.52 -4.67 25.41
N LYS A 226 -22.61 -4.43 24.66
CA LYS A 226 -23.70 -3.58 25.17
C LYS A 226 -24.41 -4.18 26.39
N ALA A 227 -24.50 -5.51 26.46
CA ALA A 227 -25.34 -6.21 27.45
C ALA A 227 -24.65 -6.45 28.80
N GLU A 228 -23.32 -6.61 28.84
CA GLU A 228 -22.58 -6.99 30.05
C GLU A 228 -22.13 -5.82 30.95
N HIS A 229 -22.34 -4.57 30.54
CA HIS A 229 -21.59 -3.42 31.05
C HIS A 229 -22.21 -2.67 32.25
N ARG A 230 -23.32 -3.14 32.82
CA ARG A 230 -23.94 -2.44 33.96
C ARG A 230 -23.14 -2.57 35.27
N ASP A 231 -22.33 -3.62 35.43
CA ASP A 231 -21.67 -3.95 36.71
C ASP A 231 -20.15 -3.70 36.76
N GLU A 232 -19.40 -3.83 35.64
CA GLU A 232 -17.93 -3.72 35.64
C GLU A 232 -17.40 -2.26 35.63
N THR A 233 -18.20 -1.30 35.14
CA THR A 233 -17.79 0.12 35.02
C THR A 233 -17.50 0.78 36.38
N ARG A 234 -18.02 0.22 37.49
CA ARG A 234 -17.76 0.69 38.86
C ARG A 234 -16.38 0.32 39.40
N SER A 235 -15.77 -0.78 38.94
CA SER A 235 -14.48 -1.27 39.45
C SER A 235 -13.27 -0.79 38.65
N ASP A 236 -13.48 -0.38 37.39
CA ASP A 236 -12.41 0.00 36.46
C ASP A 236 -11.85 1.42 36.70
N HIS A 237 -12.51 2.24 37.53
CA HIS A 237 -12.07 3.60 37.83
C HIS A 237 -11.37 3.66 39.19
N LYS A 238 -10.10 3.26 39.23
CA LYS A 238 -9.20 3.78 40.27
C LYS A 238 -8.87 5.23 39.88
N TRP A 239 -9.76 6.16 40.19
CA TRP A 239 -9.32 7.52 40.40
C TRP A 239 -8.32 7.43 41.54
N GLU A 240 -7.06 7.80 41.33
CA GLU A 240 -6.25 8.26 42.46
C GLU A 240 -6.94 9.56 42.91
N ILE A 241 -7.96 9.39 43.76
CA ILE A 241 -8.74 10.47 44.33
C ILE A 241 -7.75 11.31 45.12
N LEU A 242 -7.29 12.41 44.52
CA LEU A 242 -6.78 13.55 45.26
C LEU A 242 -7.82 13.85 46.34
N GLU A 243 -7.39 13.91 47.61
CA GLU A 243 -8.24 13.97 48.79
C GLU A 243 -9.54 14.78 48.54
N ASN A 244 -10.67 14.06 48.48
CA ASN A 244 -12.05 14.58 48.35
C ASN A 244 -12.48 15.17 46.99
N TRP A 245 -11.81 14.85 45.88
CA TRP A 245 -12.21 15.28 44.53
C TRP A 245 -12.14 14.12 43.50
N PRO A 246 -13.16 13.91 42.64
CA PRO A 246 -14.44 14.63 42.51
C PRO A 246 -15.40 14.37 43.68
N ASN A 247 -16.38 15.26 43.89
CA ASN A 247 -17.39 15.01 44.91
C ASN A 247 -18.35 13.86 44.49
N PRO A 248 -19.03 13.16 45.43
CA PRO A 248 -19.88 12.01 45.10
C PRO A 248 -20.99 12.30 44.09
N ALA A 249 -21.59 13.50 44.12
CA ALA A 249 -22.64 13.88 43.17
C ALA A 249 -22.09 14.08 41.73
N GLN A 250 -20.89 14.65 41.60
CA GLN A 250 -20.18 14.74 40.32
C GLN A 250 -19.81 13.35 39.81
N LEU A 251 -19.35 12.47 40.70
CA LEU A 251 -19.01 11.09 40.36
C LEU A 251 -20.21 10.31 39.85
N ASP A 252 -21.35 10.39 40.55
CA ASP A 252 -22.60 9.76 40.12
C ASP A 252 -23.07 10.30 38.77
N ARG A 253 -22.92 11.62 38.54
CA ARG A 253 -23.23 12.23 37.25
C ARG A 253 -22.30 11.72 36.14
N LEU A 254 -21.00 11.60 36.38
CA LEU A 254 -20.04 11.07 35.40
C LEU A 254 -20.31 9.60 35.07
N ILE A 255 -20.64 8.79 36.08
CA ILE A 255 -21.05 7.40 35.87
C ILE A 255 -22.31 7.35 35.02
N HIS A 256 -23.29 8.21 35.30
CA HIS A 256 -24.51 8.28 34.50
C HIS A 256 -24.21 8.65 33.04
N LEU A 257 -23.46 9.72 32.78
CA LEU A 257 -23.12 10.18 31.42
C LEU A 257 -22.31 9.15 30.62
N SER A 258 -21.41 8.42 31.29
CA SER A 258 -20.61 7.37 30.65
C SER A 258 -21.35 6.05 30.43
N THR A 259 -22.48 5.82 31.14
CA THR A 259 -23.23 4.55 31.07
C THR A 259 -24.60 4.65 30.39
N ALA A 260 -25.16 5.86 30.23
CA ALA A 260 -26.45 6.10 29.60
C ALA A 260 -26.31 6.93 28.30
N PRO A 261 -27.06 6.60 27.21
CA PRO A 261 -28.00 5.49 27.07
C PRO A 261 -27.32 4.13 26.90
N SER A 262 -26.02 4.10 26.62
CA SER A 262 -25.21 2.89 26.56
C SER A 262 -23.82 3.12 27.16
N PRO A 263 -23.14 2.09 27.68
CA PRO A 263 -21.80 2.25 28.22
C PRO A 263 -20.75 2.58 27.16
N LEU A 264 -20.03 3.68 27.39
CA LEU A 264 -19.04 4.24 26.47
C LEU A 264 -17.70 4.46 27.19
N PHE A 265 -16.80 3.49 27.11
CA PHE A 265 -15.50 3.54 27.80
C PHE A 265 -14.59 4.68 27.35
N ILE A 266 -14.70 5.09 26.09
CA ILE A 266 -13.96 6.27 25.62
C ILE A 266 -14.35 7.53 26.37
N TYR A 267 -15.55 7.60 26.98
CA TYR A 267 -15.98 8.78 27.73
C TYR A 267 -15.02 9.05 28.89
N ALA A 268 -14.89 8.08 29.80
CA ALA A 268 -14.04 8.22 30.98
C ALA A 268 -12.57 8.40 30.61
N ALA A 269 -12.08 7.62 29.63
CA ALA A 269 -10.69 7.71 29.21
C ALA A 269 -10.36 9.04 28.50
N THR A 270 -11.33 9.66 27.81
CA THR A 270 -11.15 10.97 27.16
C THR A 270 -11.25 12.10 28.18
N LEU A 271 -12.23 12.03 29.10
CA LEU A 271 -12.36 12.98 30.20
C LEU A 271 -11.12 13.00 31.08
N TYR A 272 -10.61 11.83 31.47
CA TYR A 272 -9.40 11.72 32.27
C TYR A 272 -8.24 12.42 31.57
N ARG A 273 -8.01 12.13 30.29
CA ARG A 273 -6.95 12.79 29.52
C ARG A 273 -7.16 14.29 29.41
N PHE A 274 -8.39 14.75 29.23
CA PHE A 274 -8.70 16.19 29.13
C PHE A 274 -8.37 16.95 30.43
N ILE A 275 -8.61 16.32 31.58
CA ILE A 275 -8.33 16.85 32.91
C ILE A 275 -6.83 16.73 33.25
N ASP A 276 -6.20 15.62 32.87
CA ASP A 276 -4.77 15.35 33.07
C ASP A 276 -3.93 16.05 32.00
N ASP A 277 -4.02 17.39 31.96
CA ASP A 277 -3.27 18.21 31.01
C ASP A 277 -1.76 18.05 31.26
N PRO A 278 -0.98 17.53 30.30
CA PRO A 278 0.45 17.29 30.46
C PRO A 278 1.24 18.57 30.76
N ASP A 279 0.75 19.73 30.30
CA ASP A 279 1.40 21.01 30.55
C ASP A 279 0.92 21.69 31.86
N LYS A 280 -0.02 21.06 32.60
CA LYS A 280 -0.63 21.56 33.85
C LYS A 280 -1.05 23.03 33.78
N ARG A 281 -1.57 23.45 32.63
CA ARG A 281 -1.89 24.87 32.38
C ARG A 281 -3.17 25.30 33.09
N GLU A 282 -4.10 24.36 33.21
CA GLU A 282 -5.41 24.57 33.80
C GLU A 282 -5.56 23.78 35.10
N ASN A 283 -6.51 24.22 35.92
CA ASN A 283 -6.90 23.50 37.11
C ASN A 283 -7.85 22.34 36.74
N PRO A 284 -7.54 21.08 37.11
CA PRO A 284 -8.40 19.91 36.92
C PRO A 284 -9.85 20.12 37.38
N VAL A 285 -10.05 20.87 38.47
CA VAL A 285 -11.36 21.17 39.05
C VAL A 285 -12.22 22.00 38.09
N ASP A 286 -11.64 23.06 37.53
CA ASP A 286 -12.32 23.98 36.62
C ASP A 286 -12.62 23.31 35.28
N GLN A 287 -11.70 22.46 34.79
CA GLN A 287 -11.91 21.67 33.58
C GLN A 287 -13.06 20.66 33.73
N LEU A 288 -13.14 19.97 34.87
CA LEU A 288 -14.24 19.04 35.15
C LEU A 288 -15.58 19.79 35.25
N GLU A 289 -15.60 20.96 35.88
CA GLU A 289 -16.82 21.77 35.98
C GLU A 289 -17.27 22.28 34.61
N LEU A 290 -16.34 22.76 33.79
CA LEU A 290 -16.60 23.20 32.42
C LEU A 290 -17.15 22.05 31.56
N TRP A 291 -16.59 20.85 31.68
CA TRP A 291 -17.08 19.65 31.00
C TRP A 291 -18.52 19.31 31.42
N LEU A 292 -18.78 19.24 32.73
CA LEU A 292 -20.09 18.86 33.27
C LEU A 292 -21.19 19.88 32.93
N ARG A 293 -20.85 21.16 32.76
CA ARG A 293 -21.82 22.20 32.36
C ARG A 293 -22.26 22.10 30.91
N GLN A 294 -21.40 21.58 30.05
CA GLN A 294 -21.66 21.46 28.61
C GLN A 294 -22.38 20.15 28.25
N CYS A 295 -22.44 19.19 29.19
CA CYS A 295 -23.07 17.90 28.98
C CYS A 295 -24.53 17.88 29.48
N ASP A 296 -25.48 17.87 28.53
CA ASP A 296 -26.89 17.66 28.79
C ASP A 296 -27.32 16.24 28.42
N SER A 297 -28.24 15.65 29.20
CA SER A 297 -28.74 14.28 28.97
C SER A 297 -29.44 14.07 27.63
N ASN A 298 -29.85 15.14 26.96
CA ASN A 298 -30.55 15.11 25.67
C ASN A 298 -29.59 15.15 24.46
N THR A 299 -28.30 15.42 24.68
CA THR A 299 -27.29 15.44 23.62
C THR A 299 -26.77 14.03 23.32
N PRO A 300 -26.43 13.69 22.07
CA PRO A 300 -25.81 12.41 21.76
C PRO A 300 -24.55 12.18 22.60
N GLN A 301 -24.36 10.95 23.08
CA GLN A 301 -23.28 10.63 24.03
C GLN A 301 -21.87 10.90 23.46
N LEU A 302 -21.67 10.79 22.13
CA LEU A 302 -20.39 11.16 21.49
C LEU A 302 -20.17 12.67 21.46
N ASP A 303 -21.24 13.46 21.29
CA ASP A 303 -21.16 14.92 21.30
C ASP A 303 -20.79 15.42 22.69
N GLN A 304 -21.32 14.77 23.74
CA GLN A 304 -20.93 15.02 25.14
C GLN A 304 -19.43 14.76 25.40
N VAL A 305 -18.78 13.90 24.61
CA VAL A 305 -17.35 13.62 24.73
C VAL A 305 -16.52 14.63 23.96
N TYR A 306 -16.91 14.98 22.74
CA TYR A 306 -16.04 15.73 21.83
C TYR A 306 -16.34 17.23 21.75
N LEU A 307 -17.59 17.65 21.96
CA LEU A 307 -17.92 19.08 21.99
C LEU A 307 -17.18 19.82 23.10
N PRO A 308 -17.04 19.30 24.34
CA PRO A 308 -16.30 20.03 25.36
C PRO A 308 -14.85 20.30 25.00
N ILE A 309 -14.21 19.34 24.34
CA ILE A 309 -12.83 19.45 23.88
C ILE A 309 -12.74 20.50 22.78
N LEU A 310 -13.59 20.42 21.75
CA LEU A 310 -13.59 21.42 20.68
C LEU A 310 -13.94 22.81 21.19
N HIS A 311 -14.92 22.93 22.09
CA HIS A 311 -15.30 24.19 22.69
C HIS A 311 -14.14 24.77 23.48
N TYR A 312 -13.43 23.95 24.26
CA TYR A 312 -12.23 24.39 24.97
C TYR A 312 -11.15 24.91 24.00
N VAL A 313 -10.89 24.23 22.88
CA VAL A 313 -9.89 24.68 21.90
C VAL A 313 -10.34 25.95 21.15
N LEU A 314 -11.65 26.09 20.87
CA LEU A 314 -12.21 27.20 20.10
C LEU A 314 -12.51 28.47 20.91
N PHE A 315 -12.68 28.34 22.23
CA PHE A 315 -13.09 29.46 23.10
C PHE A 315 -12.17 29.66 24.31
N GLY A 316 -11.20 28.76 24.53
CA GLY A 316 -10.29 28.77 25.66
C GLY A 316 -10.93 28.33 26.98
N SER A 317 -10.13 28.37 28.05
CA SER A 317 -10.62 28.23 29.43
C SER A 317 -11.51 29.42 29.75
N CYS A 318 -12.81 29.22 29.66
CA CYS A 318 -13.77 30.25 30.01
C CYS A 318 -13.79 30.35 31.53
N ASN A 319 -13.50 31.52 32.08
CA ASN A 319 -13.98 31.84 33.42
C ASN A 319 -15.50 31.62 33.41
N VAL A 320 -15.98 30.85 34.39
CA VAL A 320 -17.38 30.48 34.64
C VAL A 320 -18.38 31.63 34.47
N HIS A 321 -17.93 32.88 34.58
CA HIS A 321 -18.72 34.11 34.60
C HIS A 321 -18.57 35.00 33.35
N GLU A 322 -17.71 34.67 32.37
CA GLU A 322 -17.52 35.48 31.16
C GLU A 322 -18.09 34.80 29.90
N LYS A 323 -18.66 35.60 28.99
CA LYS A 323 -19.11 35.09 27.68
C LYS A 323 -17.90 34.64 26.86
N PRO A 324 -17.92 33.42 26.28
CA PRO A 324 -16.81 32.90 25.48
C PRO A 324 -16.54 33.84 24.30
N LYS A 325 -15.29 34.28 24.16
CA LYS A 325 -14.84 34.99 22.95
C LYS A 325 -14.39 33.96 21.92
N PRO A 326 -14.97 33.95 20.70
CA PRO A 326 -14.53 33.02 19.67
C PRO A 326 -13.07 33.28 19.30
N LEU A 327 -12.35 32.19 19.04
CA LEU A 327 -11.05 32.25 18.38
C LEU A 327 -11.16 33.06 17.08
N ALA A 328 -10.13 33.85 16.77
CA ALA A 328 -10.08 34.60 15.51
C ALA A 328 -10.22 33.65 14.30
N GLU A 329 -10.92 34.09 13.26
CA GLU A 329 -11.32 33.25 12.12
C GLU A 329 -10.11 32.57 11.44
N ASN A 330 -9.00 33.29 11.31
CA ASN A 330 -7.76 32.75 10.75
C ASN A 330 -7.20 31.58 11.56
N LEU A 331 -7.20 31.68 12.90
CA LEU A 331 -6.74 30.62 13.79
C LEU A 331 -7.70 29.43 13.78
N ARG A 332 -9.01 29.70 13.64
CA ARG A 332 -10.04 28.67 13.51
C ARG A 332 -9.81 27.84 12.25
N MET A 333 -9.55 28.50 11.12
CA MET A 333 -9.20 27.84 9.87
C MET A 333 -7.93 26.99 10.02
N GLU A 334 -6.86 27.53 10.63
CA GLU A 334 -5.63 26.76 10.88
C GLU A 334 -5.88 25.47 11.68
N LEU A 335 -6.64 25.55 12.78
CA LEU A 335 -7.00 24.40 13.61
C LEU A 335 -7.70 23.33 12.78
N PHE A 336 -8.67 23.74 11.98
CA PHE A 336 -9.47 22.82 11.20
C PHE A 336 -8.70 22.23 10.00
N ASP A 337 -7.74 22.95 9.43
CA ASP A 337 -6.81 22.41 8.44
C ASP A 337 -5.93 21.31 9.04
N VAL A 338 -5.41 21.53 10.25
CA VAL A 338 -4.64 20.51 11.00
C VAL A 338 -5.50 19.30 11.30
N LEU A 339 -6.72 19.49 11.83
CA LEU A 339 -7.66 18.40 12.11
C LEU A 339 -8.04 17.65 10.83
N GLY A 340 -8.30 18.37 9.74
CA GLY A 340 -8.60 17.80 8.43
C GLY A 340 -7.43 16.98 7.89
N ALA A 341 -6.18 17.44 8.07
CA ALA A 341 -4.99 16.68 7.68
C ALA A 341 -4.78 15.40 8.50
N ILE A 342 -5.21 15.36 9.76
CA ILE A 342 -5.13 14.16 10.60
C ILE A 342 -6.25 13.17 10.24
N ILE A 343 -7.45 13.68 9.95
CA ILE A 343 -8.67 12.88 9.81
C ILE A 343 -8.85 12.37 8.37
N LEU A 344 -8.58 13.22 7.38
CA LEU A 344 -8.83 12.91 5.97
C LEU A 344 -7.62 12.28 5.28
N ALA A 345 -6.47 12.25 5.95
CA ALA A 345 -5.29 11.64 5.36
C ALA A 345 -5.48 10.14 5.10
N ALA A 346 -5.02 9.68 3.94
CA ALA A 346 -5.12 8.28 3.52
C ALA A 346 -4.27 7.35 4.40
N THR A 347 -3.23 7.88 5.03
CA THR A 347 -2.39 7.21 6.03
C THR A 347 -2.01 8.23 7.11
N PRO A 348 -1.76 7.80 8.36
CA PRO A 348 -1.42 8.73 9.43
C PRO A 348 -0.09 9.44 9.14
N LEU A 349 -0.07 10.75 9.35
CA LEU A 349 1.08 11.60 9.06
C LEU A 349 1.75 12.08 10.35
N SER A 350 3.07 12.27 10.29
CA SER A 350 3.82 12.93 11.36
C SER A 350 3.46 14.41 11.42
N TYR A 351 3.63 15.04 12.59
CA TYR A 351 3.30 16.47 12.70
C TYR A 351 4.22 17.34 11.84
N LYS A 352 5.46 16.87 11.57
CA LYS A 352 6.37 17.51 10.62
C LYS A 352 5.82 17.44 9.20
N ALA A 353 5.27 16.29 8.80
CA ALA A 353 4.66 16.13 7.49
C ALA A 353 3.37 16.94 7.33
N ILE A 354 2.51 16.97 8.35
CA ILE A 354 1.32 17.82 8.38
C ILE A 354 1.71 19.30 8.21
N ALA A 355 2.73 19.76 8.95
CA ALA A 355 3.23 21.13 8.85
C ALA A 355 3.72 21.48 7.44
N ALA A 356 4.49 20.59 6.82
CA ALA A 356 5.00 20.79 5.46
C ALA A 356 3.88 20.80 4.40
N LEU A 357 2.88 19.92 4.51
CA LEU A 357 1.74 19.85 3.58
C LEU A 357 0.85 21.09 3.67
N LEU A 358 0.57 21.56 4.88
CA LEU A 358 -0.26 22.73 5.11
C LEU A 358 0.51 24.05 4.91
N GLY A 359 1.82 24.00 4.70
CA GLY A 359 2.67 25.19 4.62
C GLY A 359 2.72 25.98 5.93
N MET A 360 2.54 25.30 7.07
CA MET A 360 2.50 25.88 8.41
C MET A 360 3.81 25.64 9.17
N PRO A 361 4.25 26.56 10.05
CA PRO A 361 5.40 26.30 10.91
C PRO A 361 5.15 25.11 11.84
N SER A 362 6.12 24.20 11.99
CA SER A 362 5.95 22.99 12.85
C SER A 362 5.55 23.34 14.29
N ARG A 363 6.07 24.45 14.85
CA ARG A 363 5.70 24.94 16.19
C ARG A 363 4.20 25.26 16.31
N ARG A 364 3.56 25.74 15.23
CA ARG A 364 2.12 26.04 15.19
C ARG A 364 1.29 24.76 15.19
N VAL A 365 1.68 23.79 14.37
CA VAL A 365 1.02 22.47 14.35
C VAL A 365 1.14 21.78 15.71
N THR A 366 2.34 21.75 16.30
CA THR A 366 2.55 21.15 17.63
C THR A 366 1.70 21.83 18.71
N LEU A 367 1.47 23.15 18.63
CA LEU A 367 0.58 23.85 19.55
C LEU A 367 -0.86 23.31 19.46
N TRP A 368 -1.40 23.19 18.25
CA TRP A 368 -2.74 22.62 18.05
C TRP A 368 -2.85 21.17 18.52
N LEU A 369 -1.84 20.35 18.22
CA LEU A 369 -1.80 18.96 18.65
C LEU A 369 -1.80 18.81 20.17
N ARG A 370 -1.07 19.68 20.89
CA ARG A 370 -1.08 19.71 22.37
C ARG A 370 -2.46 20.02 22.94
N HIS A 371 -3.19 20.96 22.32
CA HIS A 371 -4.56 21.29 22.74
C HIS A 371 -5.57 20.16 22.50
N LEU A 372 -5.21 19.18 21.68
CA LEU A 372 -6.05 18.03 21.32
C LEU A 372 -5.55 16.70 21.91
N HIS A 373 -4.66 16.74 22.92
CA HIS A 373 -4.07 15.53 23.55
C HIS A 373 -5.13 14.55 24.09
N ALA A 374 -6.31 15.03 24.47
CA ALA A 374 -7.41 14.19 24.94
C ALA A 374 -7.94 13.23 23.86
N VAL A 375 -7.79 13.57 22.58
CA VAL A 375 -8.27 12.78 21.42
C VAL A 375 -7.16 12.32 20.49
N LEU A 376 -5.94 12.85 20.64
CA LEU A 376 -4.78 12.53 19.81
C LEU A 376 -3.66 11.88 20.63
N SER A 377 -3.05 10.84 20.07
CA SER A 377 -1.73 10.37 20.46
C SER A 377 -0.70 11.16 19.68
N VAL A 378 0.02 12.02 20.39
CA VAL A 378 1.07 12.89 19.83
C VAL A 378 2.42 12.33 20.29
N PRO A 379 3.20 11.73 19.37
CA PRO A 379 4.52 11.20 19.71
C PRO A 379 5.54 12.32 19.96
N GLU A 380 6.58 12.03 20.75
CA GLU A 380 7.70 12.95 20.98
C GLU A 380 8.60 13.08 19.74
N ASP A 381 8.78 11.98 19.02
CA ASP A 381 9.58 11.95 17.79
C ASP A 381 8.85 12.65 16.63
N PRO A 382 9.47 13.65 15.97
CA PRO A 382 8.88 14.40 14.86
C PRO A 382 8.50 13.59 13.64
N GLU A 383 9.11 12.41 13.44
CA GLU A 383 8.86 11.57 12.28
C GLU A 383 7.79 10.51 12.55
N THR A 384 7.47 10.26 13.82
CA THR A 384 6.42 9.30 14.18
C THR A 384 5.03 9.89 13.88
N PRO A 385 4.11 9.12 13.25
CA PRO A 385 2.78 9.61 12.91
C PRO A 385 1.90 9.98 14.11
N VAL A 386 1.21 11.11 13.99
CA VAL A 386 0.13 11.50 14.90
C VAL A 386 -1.07 10.59 14.63
N ARG A 387 -1.71 10.09 15.70
CA ARG A 387 -2.86 9.17 15.56
C ARG A 387 -4.03 9.60 16.41
N LEU A 388 -5.24 9.29 15.93
CA LEU A 388 -6.43 9.38 16.74
C LEU A 388 -6.38 8.32 17.84
N LEU A 389 -6.69 8.70 19.09
CA LEU A 389 -6.86 7.74 20.18
C LEU A 389 -8.07 6.85 19.95
N HIS A 390 -9.10 7.39 19.29
CA HIS A 390 -10.28 6.62 18.93
C HIS A 390 -10.96 7.15 17.66
N LYS A 391 -11.39 6.23 16.80
CA LYS A 391 -12.02 6.51 15.50
C LYS A 391 -13.30 7.36 15.59
N SER A 392 -14.10 7.20 16.64
CA SER A 392 -15.36 7.96 16.75
C SER A 392 -15.15 9.47 16.77
N PHE A 393 -13.95 9.97 17.09
CA PHE A 393 -13.63 11.37 16.93
C PHE A 393 -13.62 11.81 15.45
N SER A 394 -13.03 10.98 14.57
CA SER A 394 -13.12 11.18 13.11
C SER A 394 -14.57 11.18 12.65
N ASP A 395 -15.36 10.19 13.05
CA ASP A 395 -16.77 10.08 12.65
C ASP A 395 -17.57 11.32 13.11
N PHE A 396 -17.33 11.78 14.35
CA PHE A 396 -17.93 13.01 14.89
C PHE A 396 -17.53 14.26 14.08
N MET A 397 -16.25 14.42 13.76
CA MET A 397 -15.75 15.56 12.97
C MET A 397 -16.30 15.56 11.54
N LEU A 398 -16.44 14.38 10.91
CA LEU A 398 -17.03 14.25 9.58
C LEU A 398 -18.52 14.63 9.57
N ASN A 399 -19.27 14.25 10.60
CA ASN A 399 -20.66 14.69 10.77
C ASN A 399 -20.73 16.22 10.96
N LEU A 400 -19.85 16.78 11.79
CA LEU A 400 -19.78 18.23 12.02
C LEU A 400 -19.44 19.00 10.73
N LYS A 401 -18.56 18.46 9.88
CA LYS A 401 -18.22 19.02 8.57
C LYS A 401 -19.44 19.05 7.63
N ALA A 402 -20.21 17.96 7.57
CA ALA A 402 -21.42 17.89 6.76
C ALA A 402 -22.46 18.95 7.17
N SER A 403 -22.62 19.18 8.47
CA SER A 403 -23.60 20.14 9.00
C SER A 403 -23.21 21.61 8.80
N ASN A 404 -21.91 21.94 8.77
CA ASN A 404 -21.43 23.32 8.83
C ASN A 404 -20.65 23.79 7.59
N HIS A 405 -20.59 22.98 6.53
CA HIS A 405 -19.96 23.33 5.23
C HIS A 405 -18.53 23.86 5.36
N PHE A 406 -17.77 23.35 6.32
CA PHE A 406 -16.40 23.78 6.46
C PHE A 406 -15.51 23.11 5.40
N ASP A 407 -14.74 23.91 4.69
CA ASP A 407 -13.84 23.44 3.63
C ASP A 407 -12.39 23.43 4.15
N TYR A 408 -12.02 22.36 4.85
CA TYR A 408 -10.68 22.17 5.43
C TYR A 408 -10.16 20.74 5.26
N GLY A 409 -8.83 20.64 5.27
CA GLY A 409 -8.06 19.38 5.22
C GLY A 409 -7.06 19.30 4.07
N VAL A 410 -6.42 18.14 3.94
CA VAL A 410 -5.49 17.89 2.82
C VAL A 410 -6.28 17.79 1.53
N ASP A 411 -5.99 18.69 0.59
CA ASP A 411 -6.55 18.65 -0.74
C ASP A 411 -5.49 18.30 -1.80
N ALA A 412 -5.95 17.96 -3.00
CA ALA A 412 -5.07 17.63 -4.11
C ALA A 412 -4.16 18.81 -4.49
N ALA A 413 -4.61 20.06 -4.31
CA ALA A 413 -3.84 21.24 -4.66
C ALA A 413 -2.63 21.44 -3.73
N GLN A 414 -2.80 21.22 -2.42
CA GLN A 414 -1.72 21.22 -1.44
C GLN A 414 -0.71 20.11 -1.73
N CYS A 415 -1.20 18.90 -2.07
CA CYS A 415 -0.33 17.79 -2.47
C CYS A 415 0.50 18.14 -3.72
N ILE A 416 -0.14 18.68 -4.76
CA ILE A 416 0.52 19.12 -5.99
C ILE A 416 1.57 20.19 -5.69
N LYS A 417 1.22 21.23 -4.93
CA LYS A 417 2.14 22.30 -4.55
C LYS A 417 3.36 21.78 -3.79
N ARG A 418 3.17 20.82 -2.87
CA ARG A 418 4.27 20.19 -2.14
C ARG A 418 5.17 19.36 -3.05
N MET A 419 4.58 18.66 -4.02
CA MET A 419 5.32 17.90 -5.04
C MET A 419 6.10 18.82 -5.98
N GLU A 420 5.51 19.90 -6.48
CA GLU A 420 6.19 20.88 -7.35
C GLU A 420 7.44 21.48 -6.67
N ALA A 421 7.38 21.69 -5.35
CA ALA A 421 8.52 22.19 -4.58
C ALA A 421 9.60 21.12 -4.28
N GLY A 422 9.25 19.83 -4.29
CA GLY A 422 10.13 18.74 -3.86
C GLY A 422 10.66 17.84 -4.98
N LEU A 423 9.89 17.67 -6.04
CA LEU A 423 10.23 16.81 -7.17
C LEU A 423 11.32 17.46 -8.02
N ARG A 424 12.40 16.71 -8.25
CA ARG A 424 13.52 17.13 -9.11
C ARG A 424 14.06 15.96 -9.93
N ARG A 425 14.75 16.25 -11.03
CA ARG A 425 15.30 15.23 -11.95
C ARG A 425 16.20 14.22 -11.27
N ASP A 426 17.01 14.62 -10.31
CA ASP A 426 17.89 13.71 -9.57
C ASP A 426 17.68 13.87 -8.06
N ILE A 427 16.61 13.24 -7.55
CA ILE A 427 16.21 13.40 -6.16
C ILE A 427 17.19 12.74 -5.20
N CYS A 428 17.69 11.55 -5.55
CA CYS A 428 18.63 10.76 -4.76
C CYS A 428 20.11 10.94 -5.18
N ASN A 429 20.42 11.94 -6.02
CA ASN A 429 21.78 12.19 -6.54
C ASN A 429 22.42 10.95 -7.21
N ILE A 430 21.61 10.22 -7.96
CA ILE A 430 21.98 9.02 -8.71
C ILE A 430 22.74 9.49 -9.94
N ARG A 431 24.07 9.51 -9.85
CA ARG A 431 24.93 10.11 -10.87
C ARG A 431 24.96 9.36 -12.20
N LYS A 432 24.57 8.08 -12.22
CA LYS A 432 24.61 7.24 -13.42
C LYS A 432 23.24 6.65 -13.73
N PRO A 433 22.81 6.65 -15.00
CA PRO A 433 21.47 6.20 -15.37
C PRO A 433 21.32 4.68 -15.36
N ASP A 434 22.39 3.90 -15.24
CA ASP A 434 22.38 2.43 -15.22
C ASP A 434 22.24 1.81 -13.83
N VAL A 435 22.22 2.63 -12.78
CA VAL A 435 22.06 2.20 -11.38
C VAL A 435 20.71 1.51 -11.19
N LEU A 436 20.76 0.29 -10.65
CA LEU A 436 19.55 -0.47 -10.34
C LEU A 436 18.89 0.09 -9.08
N ARG A 437 17.56 0.06 -9.02
CA ARG A 437 16.80 0.50 -7.83
C ARG A 437 17.25 -0.23 -6.56
N ASN A 438 17.62 -1.50 -6.66
CA ASN A 438 18.09 -2.30 -5.53
C ASN A 438 19.51 -1.96 -5.05
N GLU A 439 20.30 -1.24 -5.85
CA GLU A 439 21.63 -0.75 -5.48
C GLU A 439 21.55 0.58 -4.69
N ILE A 440 20.37 1.22 -4.65
CA ILE A 440 20.16 2.45 -3.92
C ILE A 440 19.82 2.11 -2.46
N GLU A 441 20.63 2.61 -1.54
CA GLU A 441 20.41 2.41 -0.11
C GLU A 441 19.07 3.01 0.33
N LYS A 442 18.30 2.24 1.10
CA LYS A 442 17.00 2.68 1.61
C LYS A 442 17.10 3.99 2.41
N GLN A 443 18.16 4.16 3.21
CA GLN A 443 18.39 5.39 3.98
C GLN A 443 18.51 6.63 3.10
N VAL A 444 19.11 6.50 1.91
CA VAL A 444 19.21 7.61 0.94
C VAL A 444 17.83 7.97 0.40
N ILE A 445 17.00 6.96 0.09
CA ILE A 445 15.62 7.18 -0.35
C ILE A 445 14.82 7.87 0.75
N ASP A 446 14.84 7.33 1.97
CA ASP A 446 14.08 7.87 3.12
C ASP A 446 14.52 9.31 3.47
N THR A 447 15.81 9.64 3.30
CA THR A 447 16.34 10.99 3.56
C THR A 447 15.95 11.99 2.47
N GLN A 448 15.95 11.58 1.20
CA GLN A 448 15.70 12.47 0.06
C GLN A 448 14.21 12.54 -0.32
N ILE A 449 13.43 11.54 0.08
CA ILE A 449 11.99 11.43 -0.12
C ILE A 449 11.35 11.27 1.26
N PRO A 450 11.32 12.34 2.08
CA PRO A 450 10.71 12.29 3.40
C PRO A 450 9.20 12.06 3.29
N ALA A 451 8.56 11.66 4.40
CA ALA A 451 7.15 11.32 4.46
C ALA A 451 6.22 12.42 3.90
N ASP A 452 6.61 13.69 4.01
CA ASP A 452 5.85 14.84 3.51
C ASP A 452 5.92 15.03 2.00
N LEU A 453 6.86 14.38 1.31
CA LEU A 453 6.91 14.29 -0.15
C LEU A 453 6.39 12.93 -0.65
N GLU A 454 6.69 11.85 0.06
CA GLU A 454 6.18 10.51 -0.24
C GLU A 454 4.64 10.49 -0.28
N TYR A 455 4.00 11.04 0.76
CA TYR A 455 2.56 11.00 0.90
C TYR A 455 1.80 11.68 -0.25
N PRO A 456 2.12 12.93 -0.66
CA PRO A 456 1.56 13.52 -1.87
C PRO A 456 1.75 12.67 -3.11
N CYS A 457 2.92 12.06 -3.30
CA CYS A 457 3.20 11.23 -4.47
C CYS A 457 2.26 10.03 -4.56
N LEU A 458 1.83 9.47 -3.42
CA LEU A 458 0.94 8.30 -3.38
C LEU A 458 -0.55 8.67 -3.42
N TYR A 459 -0.96 9.80 -2.81
CA TYR A 459 -2.37 10.03 -2.48
C TYR A 459 -3.01 11.30 -3.05
N TRP A 460 -2.32 12.09 -3.87
CA TRP A 460 -2.92 13.32 -4.42
C TRP A 460 -4.19 13.07 -5.27
N VAL A 461 -4.21 12.00 -6.09
CA VAL A 461 -5.40 11.61 -6.88
C VAL A 461 -6.53 11.10 -5.99
N TYR A 462 -6.19 10.44 -4.87
CA TYR A 462 -7.18 10.04 -3.87
C TYR A 462 -7.90 11.25 -3.30
N HIS A 463 -7.17 12.30 -2.89
CA HIS A 463 -7.77 13.53 -2.36
C HIS A 463 -8.60 14.25 -3.41
N LEU A 464 -8.18 14.22 -4.68
CA LEU A 464 -8.97 14.76 -5.78
C LEU A 464 -10.33 14.05 -5.87
N GLN A 465 -10.34 12.72 -5.85
CA GLN A 465 -11.56 11.92 -5.91
C GLN A 465 -12.47 12.15 -4.69
N GLN A 466 -11.91 12.18 -3.48
CA GLN A 466 -12.69 12.39 -2.25
C GLN A 466 -13.29 13.80 -2.17
N SER A 467 -12.59 14.80 -2.70
CA SER A 467 -13.07 16.18 -2.66
C SER A 467 -14.30 16.41 -3.54
N GLY A 468 -14.55 15.56 -4.55
CA GLY A 468 -15.59 15.75 -5.55
C GLY A 468 -15.44 17.06 -6.35
N ARG A 469 -14.33 17.79 -6.20
CA ARG A 469 -14.07 19.04 -6.90
C ARG A 469 -13.72 18.73 -8.36
N LEU A 470 -14.10 19.66 -9.24
CA LEU A 470 -13.73 19.59 -10.66
C LEU A 470 -12.20 19.61 -10.81
N LEU A 471 -11.71 18.88 -11.81
CA LEU A 471 -10.31 18.91 -12.23
C LEU A 471 -9.89 20.36 -12.51
N GLY A 472 -8.99 20.89 -11.69
CA GLY A 472 -8.43 22.21 -11.88
C GLY A 472 -7.31 22.22 -12.93
N ASN A 473 -7.05 23.39 -13.52
CA ASN A 473 -5.92 23.60 -14.44
C ASN A 473 -4.56 23.22 -13.83
N ASN A 474 -4.44 23.26 -12.50
CA ASN A 474 -3.24 22.85 -11.77
C ASN A 474 -2.86 21.37 -12.00
N VAL A 475 -3.83 20.46 -12.15
CA VAL A 475 -3.55 19.04 -12.42
C VAL A 475 -2.94 18.86 -13.81
N HIS A 476 -3.51 19.51 -14.82
CA HIS A 476 -2.98 19.49 -16.18
C HIS A 476 -1.55 20.05 -16.23
N VAL A 477 -1.33 21.24 -15.65
CA VAL A 477 0.00 21.88 -15.61
C VAL A 477 1.01 20.98 -14.88
N PHE A 478 0.61 20.39 -13.75
CA PHE A 478 1.46 19.47 -13.00
C PHE A 478 1.86 18.25 -13.82
N LEU A 479 0.92 17.58 -14.50
CA LEU A 479 1.25 16.40 -15.32
C LEU A 479 2.17 16.78 -16.49
N CYS A 480 1.93 17.90 -17.16
CA CYS A 480 2.80 18.36 -18.26
C CYS A 480 4.25 18.63 -17.80
N THR A 481 4.44 19.07 -16.56
CA THR A 481 5.75 19.53 -16.07
C THR A 481 6.48 18.51 -15.18
N HIS A 482 5.74 17.71 -14.41
CA HIS A 482 6.27 16.88 -13.34
C HIS A 482 5.93 15.38 -13.45
N LEU A 483 5.17 14.92 -14.46
CA LEU A 483 4.80 13.50 -14.62
C LEU A 483 6.01 12.57 -14.53
N LEU A 484 7.11 12.87 -15.23
CA LEU A 484 8.32 12.03 -15.22
C LEU A 484 9.04 12.05 -13.87
N TYR A 485 9.06 13.20 -13.19
CA TYR A 485 9.66 13.30 -11.86
C TYR A 485 8.86 12.48 -10.85
N TRP A 486 7.54 12.54 -10.93
CA TRP A 486 6.61 11.78 -10.10
C TRP A 486 6.72 10.27 -10.34
N LEU A 487 6.70 9.80 -11.60
CA LEU A 487 6.87 8.38 -11.93
C LEU A 487 8.19 7.81 -11.44
N LYS A 488 9.28 8.59 -11.50
CA LYS A 488 10.57 8.18 -10.96
C LYS A 488 10.53 8.04 -9.44
N VAL A 489 9.88 8.97 -8.72
CA VAL A 489 9.71 8.84 -7.26
C VAL A 489 8.90 7.58 -6.92
N LEU A 490 7.81 7.32 -7.64
CA LEU A 490 7.05 6.08 -7.49
C LEU A 490 7.91 4.84 -7.75
N ALA A 491 8.83 4.88 -8.71
CA ALA A 491 9.77 3.78 -8.96
C ALA A 491 10.77 3.57 -7.83
N LEU A 492 11.32 4.64 -7.26
CA LEU A 492 12.22 4.55 -6.09
C LEU A 492 11.48 3.90 -4.90
N LEU A 493 10.22 4.27 -4.71
CA LEU A 493 9.33 3.70 -3.69
C LEU A 493 8.85 2.27 -4.03
N GLY A 494 9.03 1.80 -5.27
CA GLY A 494 8.53 0.49 -5.74
C GLY A 494 7.01 0.45 -5.90
N ARG A 495 6.39 1.58 -6.25
CA ARG A 495 4.93 1.81 -6.31
C ARG A 495 4.49 2.34 -7.68
N VAL A 496 5.13 1.92 -8.79
CA VAL A 496 4.74 2.39 -10.14
C VAL A 496 3.33 1.92 -10.52
N SER A 497 2.92 0.75 -10.02
CA SER A 497 1.54 0.26 -10.11
C SER A 497 0.50 1.27 -9.61
N ASP A 498 0.82 2.02 -8.55
CA ASP A 498 -0.08 3.02 -7.99
C ASP A 498 -0.20 4.22 -8.92
N GLY A 499 0.87 4.55 -9.63
CA GLY A 499 0.84 5.54 -10.71
C GLY A 499 -0.09 5.12 -11.85
N ALA A 500 -0.07 3.83 -12.24
CA ALA A 500 -1.01 3.30 -13.22
C ALA A 500 -2.47 3.37 -12.73
N ALA A 501 -2.71 2.99 -11.48
CA ALA A 501 -4.04 3.07 -10.85
C ALA A 501 -4.54 4.52 -10.75
N ALA A 502 -3.65 5.46 -10.43
CA ALA A 502 -3.93 6.89 -10.39
C ALA A 502 -4.32 7.43 -11.78
N MET A 503 -3.62 7.04 -12.86
CA MET A 503 -4.00 7.42 -14.23
C MET A 503 -5.36 6.86 -14.65
N LYS A 504 -5.67 5.61 -14.26
CA LYS A 504 -6.99 5.02 -14.49
C LYS A 504 -8.10 5.77 -13.75
N GLN A 505 -7.85 6.19 -12.51
CA GLN A 505 -8.78 7.01 -11.72
C GLN A 505 -9.00 8.39 -12.37
N LEU A 506 -7.92 9.07 -12.80
CA LEU A 506 -8.02 10.34 -13.51
C LEU A 506 -8.82 10.20 -14.82
N ALA A 507 -8.58 9.13 -15.59
CA ALA A 507 -9.32 8.85 -16.81
C ALA A 507 -10.83 8.69 -16.55
N ALA A 508 -11.21 8.07 -15.42
CA ALA A 508 -12.61 7.93 -15.02
C ALA A 508 -13.24 9.29 -14.66
N ILE A 509 -12.49 10.17 -13.98
CA ILE A 509 -12.95 11.53 -13.65
C ILE A 509 -13.10 12.38 -14.93
N CYS A 510 -12.25 12.17 -15.94
CA CYS A 510 -12.31 12.88 -17.22
C CYS A 510 -13.47 12.51 -18.14
N GLN A 511 -14.29 11.51 -17.81
CA GLN A 511 -15.47 11.16 -18.62
C GLN A 511 -16.63 12.17 -18.45
N CYS A 512 -16.44 13.24 -17.68
CA CYS A 512 -17.41 14.33 -17.56
C CYS A 512 -17.44 15.23 -18.82
N PRO A 513 -18.62 15.78 -19.22
CA PRO A 513 -18.80 16.55 -20.46
C PRO A 513 -17.94 17.81 -20.62
N ASN A 514 -17.27 18.27 -19.56
CA ASN A 514 -16.47 19.50 -19.52
C ASN A 514 -14.95 19.25 -19.44
N ALA A 515 -14.48 18.01 -19.61
CA ALA A 515 -13.04 17.72 -19.59
C ALA A 515 -12.37 18.20 -20.89
N PHE A 516 -11.25 18.92 -20.77
CA PHE A 516 -10.44 19.36 -21.90
C PHE A 516 -9.97 18.17 -22.74
N GLU A 517 -10.22 18.19 -24.05
CA GLU A 517 -9.83 17.12 -24.98
C GLU A 517 -8.32 16.81 -24.88
N GLU A 518 -7.49 17.85 -24.82
CA GLU A 518 -6.04 17.73 -24.65
C GLU A 518 -5.62 17.03 -23.35
N PHE A 519 -6.38 17.22 -22.27
CA PHE A 519 -6.07 16.57 -20.98
C PHE A 519 -6.41 15.07 -21.00
N SER A 520 -7.50 14.71 -21.68
CA SER A 520 -7.88 13.30 -21.88
C SER A 520 -6.83 12.55 -22.71
N GLU A 521 -6.28 13.19 -23.74
CA GLU A 521 -5.16 12.64 -24.51
C GLU A 521 -3.91 12.46 -23.66
N LEU A 522 -3.54 13.48 -22.87
CA LEU A 522 -2.38 13.40 -21.97
C LEU A 522 -2.47 12.22 -20.99
N ILE A 523 -3.64 11.97 -20.40
CA ILE A 523 -3.85 10.84 -19.48
C ILE A 523 -3.72 9.50 -20.21
N LYS A 524 -4.26 9.39 -21.44
CA LYS A 524 -4.12 8.18 -22.27
C LYS A 524 -2.65 7.91 -22.59
N ASP A 525 -1.90 8.95 -22.94
CA ASP A 525 -0.48 8.84 -23.26
C ASP A 525 0.36 8.49 -22.04
N ALA A 526 0.10 9.13 -20.89
CA ALA A 526 0.73 8.77 -19.62
C ALA A 526 0.43 7.30 -19.24
N SER A 527 -0.81 6.83 -19.46
CA SER A 527 -1.18 5.43 -19.18
C SER A 527 -0.41 4.44 -20.06
N LYS A 528 -0.24 4.73 -21.36
CA LYS A 528 0.58 3.92 -22.27
C LYS A 528 2.03 3.89 -21.84
N VAL A 529 2.60 5.05 -21.47
CA VAL A 529 3.98 5.13 -20.97
C VAL A 529 4.18 4.25 -19.74
N ILE A 530 3.28 4.30 -18.77
CA ILE A 530 3.39 3.49 -17.56
C ILE A 530 3.24 1.99 -17.89
N ALA A 531 2.33 1.62 -18.80
CA ALA A 531 2.15 0.23 -19.20
C ALA A 531 3.38 -0.36 -19.93
N THR A 532 3.94 0.38 -20.89
CA THR A 532 5.08 -0.08 -21.71
C THR A 532 6.41 -0.01 -20.96
N PHE A 533 6.65 1.08 -20.22
CA PHE A 533 7.94 1.34 -19.58
C PHE A 533 7.93 1.07 -18.06
N GLY A 534 6.78 0.78 -17.43
CA GLY A 534 6.67 0.57 -15.98
C GLY A 534 7.71 -0.39 -15.39
N PRO A 535 7.84 -1.64 -15.89
CA PRO A 535 8.82 -2.61 -15.39
C PRO A 535 10.27 -2.14 -15.51
N MET A 536 10.55 -1.27 -16.47
CA MET A 536 11.85 -0.66 -16.67
C MET A 536 12.11 0.44 -15.65
N ILE A 537 11.15 1.34 -15.50
CA ILE A 537 11.20 2.47 -14.57
C ILE A 537 11.41 1.94 -13.15
N GLU A 538 10.73 0.86 -12.76
CA GLU A 538 10.93 0.21 -11.45
C GLU A 538 12.35 -0.34 -11.24
N ARG A 539 12.99 -0.86 -12.30
CA ARG A 539 14.34 -1.44 -12.21
C ARG A 539 15.44 -0.41 -12.28
N THR A 540 15.30 0.57 -13.18
CA THR A 540 16.29 1.61 -13.47
C THR A 540 15.58 2.97 -13.61
N PRO A 541 15.27 3.65 -12.49
CA PRO A 541 14.39 4.82 -12.50
C PRO A 541 14.86 5.98 -13.39
N LEU A 542 16.17 6.18 -13.56
CA LEU A 542 16.70 7.26 -14.39
C LEU A 542 16.62 7.00 -15.90
N GLN A 543 16.49 5.74 -16.31
CA GLN A 543 16.37 5.40 -17.72
C GLN A 543 15.08 5.93 -18.34
N ILE A 544 14.07 6.29 -17.53
CA ILE A 544 12.83 6.91 -18.01
C ILE A 544 13.10 8.13 -18.92
N TYR A 545 14.11 8.94 -18.58
CA TYR A 545 14.43 10.14 -19.36
C TYR A 545 15.05 9.80 -20.72
N GLY A 546 15.93 8.80 -20.79
CA GLY A 546 16.56 8.38 -22.03
C GLY A 546 15.61 7.56 -22.92
N ALA A 547 14.89 6.61 -22.33
CA ALA A 547 14.01 5.71 -23.07
C ALA A 547 12.78 6.42 -23.63
N LEU A 548 12.20 7.39 -22.93
CA LEU A 548 11.10 8.17 -23.49
C LEU A 548 11.54 9.09 -24.62
N ILE A 549 12.74 9.66 -24.57
CA ILE A 549 13.25 10.44 -25.71
C ILE A 549 13.38 9.57 -26.96
N ILE A 550 13.78 8.31 -26.79
CA ILE A 550 14.14 7.42 -27.90
C ILE A 550 12.94 6.62 -28.42
N PHE A 551 12.05 6.21 -27.51
CA PHE A 551 10.96 5.27 -27.80
C PHE A 551 9.56 5.84 -27.51
N SER A 552 9.42 7.13 -27.16
CA SER A 552 8.09 7.71 -26.96
C SER A 552 7.34 7.78 -28.30
N PRO A 553 6.13 7.19 -28.38
CA PRO A 553 5.24 7.39 -29.52
C PRO A 553 4.56 8.78 -29.50
N VAL A 554 4.84 9.62 -28.49
CA VAL A 554 4.09 10.85 -28.19
C VAL A 554 5.05 12.04 -28.15
N ALA A 555 4.91 12.94 -29.13
CA ALA A 555 5.76 14.12 -29.32
C ALA A 555 5.68 15.17 -28.19
N ARG A 556 4.68 15.08 -27.30
CA ARG A 556 4.36 16.12 -26.29
C ARG A 556 5.16 16.00 -24.98
N ILE A 557 5.80 14.86 -24.72
CA ILE A 557 6.62 14.64 -23.52
C ILE A 557 8.10 14.63 -23.94
N LYS A 558 8.64 15.79 -24.34
CA LYS A 558 10.06 15.92 -24.75
C LYS A 558 10.87 16.68 -23.70
N PRO A 559 11.84 16.04 -23.04
CA PRO A 559 13.00 16.70 -22.47
C PRO A 559 14.04 16.95 -23.59
N ASP A 560 14.60 18.15 -23.66
CA ASP A 560 15.59 18.60 -24.66
C ASP A 560 16.81 17.66 -24.81
N TRP A 561 16.74 16.68 -25.71
CA TRP A 561 17.87 16.00 -26.40
C TRP A 561 17.38 15.44 -27.76
N ASP A 562 18.05 15.77 -28.87
CA ASP A 562 17.73 15.26 -30.22
C ASP A 562 18.48 13.94 -30.51
N ALA A 563 17.89 12.79 -30.17
CA ALA A 563 18.55 11.48 -30.37
C ALA A 563 17.76 10.40 -31.15
N HIS A 564 16.44 10.53 -31.36
CA HIS A 564 15.69 9.61 -32.23
C HIS A 564 15.48 10.23 -33.61
N ARG A 565 16.01 9.58 -34.66
CA ARG A 565 15.89 10.09 -36.04
C ARG A 565 14.66 9.54 -36.77
N GLN A 566 14.36 8.24 -36.68
CA GLN A 566 13.25 7.65 -37.43
C GLN A 566 12.84 6.25 -36.93
N THR A 567 11.58 5.88 -37.13
CA THR A 567 11.08 4.50 -36.96
C THR A 567 10.44 4.04 -38.27
N PHE A 568 10.81 2.86 -38.77
CA PHE A 568 10.24 2.25 -39.97
C PHE A 568 9.18 1.21 -39.59
N GLU A 569 7.92 1.47 -39.94
CA GLU A 569 6.80 0.57 -39.71
C GLU A 569 6.34 -0.06 -41.03
N GLY A 570 6.10 -1.37 -41.02
CA GLY A 570 5.55 -2.04 -42.19
C GLY A 570 5.63 -3.55 -42.20
N HIS A 571 6.53 -4.18 -41.43
CA HIS A 571 6.52 -5.64 -41.31
C HIS A 571 5.34 -6.12 -40.45
N ASP A 572 4.72 -7.22 -40.89
CA ASP A 572 3.56 -7.82 -40.21
C ASP A 572 3.96 -8.85 -39.13
N ASP A 573 5.27 -9.12 -39.01
CA ASP A 573 5.86 -10.07 -38.07
C ASP A 573 7.29 -9.63 -37.68
N GLN A 574 7.91 -10.34 -36.74
CA GLN A 574 9.24 -10.08 -36.16
C GLN A 574 10.34 -9.85 -37.20
N ALA A 575 11.05 -8.71 -37.10
CA ALA A 575 12.15 -8.33 -38.00
C ALA A 575 13.47 -9.01 -37.56
N ASN A 576 13.91 -10.04 -38.26
CA ASN A 576 15.00 -10.93 -37.84
C ASN A 576 16.41 -10.51 -38.24
N ALA A 577 16.55 -9.69 -39.27
CA ALA A 577 17.84 -9.19 -39.72
C ALA A 577 17.70 -7.77 -40.29
N VAL A 578 18.73 -6.95 -40.11
CA VAL A 578 18.82 -5.60 -40.66
C VAL A 578 20.24 -5.39 -41.20
N ALA A 579 20.40 -4.73 -42.35
CA ALA A 579 21.70 -4.43 -42.96
C ALA A 579 21.70 -3.07 -43.68
N PHE A 580 22.83 -2.37 -43.68
CA PHE A 580 23.04 -1.11 -44.42
C PHE A 580 23.61 -1.36 -45.80
N LEU A 581 22.99 -0.86 -46.88
CA LEU A 581 23.61 -0.91 -48.19
C LEU A 581 24.92 -0.11 -48.24
N PRO A 582 25.89 -0.46 -49.12
CA PRO A 582 27.22 0.18 -49.16
C PRO A 582 27.19 1.69 -49.38
N ASP A 583 26.18 2.20 -50.08
CA ASP A 583 25.95 3.64 -50.29
C ASP A 583 25.54 4.41 -49.02
N GLY A 584 25.07 3.71 -47.98
CA GLY A 584 24.62 4.29 -46.71
C GLY A 584 23.30 5.05 -46.81
N GLN A 585 22.68 5.04 -47.99
CA GLN A 585 21.41 5.73 -48.26
C GLN A 585 20.21 4.79 -48.10
N MET A 586 20.44 3.47 -48.12
CA MET A 586 19.37 2.48 -47.96
C MET A 586 19.65 1.43 -46.89
N ILE A 587 18.58 0.92 -46.29
CA ILE A 587 18.57 -0.13 -45.26
C ILE A 587 17.70 -1.28 -45.75
N ALA A 588 18.17 -2.51 -45.57
CA ALA A 588 17.39 -3.72 -45.78
C ALA A 588 16.97 -4.31 -44.42
N SER A 589 15.71 -4.72 -44.29
CA SER A 589 15.21 -5.48 -43.14
C SER A 589 14.48 -6.74 -43.58
N ALA A 590 14.76 -7.87 -42.95
CA ALA A 590 14.10 -9.15 -43.20
C ALA A 590 13.20 -9.52 -42.03
N SER A 591 12.01 -10.07 -42.30
CA SER A 591 11.03 -10.46 -41.28
C SER A 591 10.50 -11.89 -41.47
N TRP A 592 9.90 -12.44 -40.40
CA TRP A 592 9.13 -13.70 -40.47
C TRP A 592 7.85 -13.59 -41.29
N ASP A 593 7.42 -12.38 -41.65
CA ASP A 593 6.34 -12.13 -42.61
C ASP A 593 6.67 -12.60 -44.04
N LYS A 594 7.85 -13.20 -44.23
CA LYS A 594 8.42 -13.73 -45.48
C LYS A 594 8.84 -12.64 -46.46
N THR A 595 8.98 -11.41 -45.98
CA THR A 595 9.41 -10.26 -46.76
C THR A 595 10.76 -9.72 -46.33
N VAL A 596 11.50 -9.19 -47.30
CA VAL A 596 12.63 -8.29 -47.10
C VAL A 596 12.21 -6.92 -47.60
N ARG A 597 12.34 -5.87 -46.78
CA ARG A 597 11.97 -4.49 -47.13
C ARG A 597 13.21 -3.61 -47.23
N LEU A 598 13.19 -2.70 -48.20
CA LEU A 598 14.20 -1.67 -48.39
C LEU A 598 13.64 -0.31 -47.99
N TRP A 599 14.43 0.42 -47.22
CA TRP A 599 14.08 1.72 -46.66
C TRP A 599 15.13 2.75 -47.03
N ASP A 600 14.70 3.98 -47.27
CA ASP A 600 15.60 5.12 -47.39
C ASP A 600 16.04 5.57 -45.98
N ALA A 601 17.35 5.54 -45.73
CA ALA A 601 17.94 5.78 -44.41
C ALA A 601 17.83 7.23 -43.92
N VAL A 602 17.57 8.19 -44.83
CA VAL A 602 17.51 9.62 -44.52
C VAL A 602 16.06 10.09 -44.40
N THR A 603 15.18 9.56 -45.24
CA THR A 603 13.78 10.02 -45.35
C THR A 603 12.77 9.10 -44.69
N GLY A 604 13.13 7.87 -44.31
CA GLY A 604 12.18 6.94 -43.70
C GLY A 604 11.34 6.17 -44.70
N ALA A 605 11.41 6.53 -45.98
CA ALA A 605 10.47 6.08 -46.98
C ALA A 605 10.69 4.61 -47.35
N HIS A 606 9.61 3.83 -47.32
CA HIS A 606 9.60 2.49 -47.88
C HIS A 606 9.85 2.56 -49.39
N ARG A 607 10.91 1.91 -49.87
CA ARG A 607 11.29 1.90 -51.28
C ARG A 607 10.74 0.65 -51.97
N GLN A 608 10.87 -0.52 -51.34
CA GLN A 608 10.60 -1.78 -52.02
C GLN A 608 10.38 -2.95 -51.04
N THR A 609 9.54 -3.91 -51.44
CA THR A 609 9.33 -5.19 -50.75
C THR A 609 9.74 -6.35 -51.66
N LEU A 610 10.50 -7.30 -51.14
CA LEU A 610 10.93 -8.54 -51.80
C LEU A 610 10.33 -9.75 -51.08
N LEU A 611 9.79 -10.72 -51.82
CA LEU A 611 9.22 -11.95 -51.28
C LEU A 611 10.24 -13.08 -51.41
N LEU A 612 11.08 -13.26 -50.39
CA LEU A 612 12.19 -14.22 -50.41
C LEU A 612 11.98 -15.40 -49.44
N GLY A 613 10.93 -15.37 -48.62
CA GLY A 613 10.73 -16.35 -47.54
C GLY A 613 11.27 -15.86 -46.19
N SER A 614 11.15 -16.70 -45.16
CA SER A 614 11.54 -16.34 -43.77
C SER A 614 13.06 -16.25 -43.63
N THR A 615 13.61 -15.10 -44.03
CA THR A 615 15.05 -14.83 -44.10
C THR A 615 15.63 -14.57 -42.72
N ARG A 616 16.65 -15.34 -42.32
CA ARG A 616 17.29 -15.24 -40.98
C ARG A 616 18.56 -14.41 -40.95
N THR A 617 19.23 -14.27 -42.09
CA THR A 617 20.53 -13.58 -42.20
C THR A 617 20.50 -12.62 -43.37
N LEU A 618 20.94 -11.38 -43.13
CA LEU A 618 21.19 -10.39 -44.17
C LEU A 618 22.66 -9.99 -44.09
N ALA A 619 23.40 -10.25 -45.17
CA ALA A 619 24.79 -9.82 -45.32
C ALA A 619 24.96 -9.16 -46.71
N LEU A 620 25.98 -8.33 -46.86
CA LEU A 620 26.26 -7.64 -48.13
C LEU A 620 27.58 -8.11 -48.70
N HIS A 621 27.67 -8.11 -50.03
CA HIS A 621 28.94 -8.35 -50.71
C HIS A 621 29.91 -7.19 -50.48
N SER A 622 31.16 -7.47 -50.13
CA SER A 622 32.19 -6.48 -49.80
C SER A 622 32.52 -5.51 -50.95
N SER A 623 32.17 -5.86 -52.20
CA SER A 623 32.55 -5.12 -53.41
C SER A 623 31.39 -4.77 -54.36
N SER A 624 30.15 -5.17 -54.06
CA SER A 624 28.97 -4.87 -54.90
C SER A 624 27.91 -4.09 -54.13
N SER A 625 27.49 -2.94 -54.68
CA SER A 625 26.39 -2.12 -54.16
C SER A 625 25.00 -2.68 -54.50
N THR A 626 24.92 -3.84 -55.15
CA THR A 626 23.67 -4.37 -55.72
C THR A 626 23.26 -5.74 -55.21
N LEU A 627 24.13 -6.45 -54.47
CA LEU A 627 23.90 -7.84 -54.05
C LEU A 627 23.71 -7.96 -52.53
N LEU A 628 22.56 -8.51 -52.14
CA LEU A 628 22.16 -8.80 -50.76
C LEU A 628 22.20 -10.32 -50.55
N PHE A 629 23.06 -10.82 -49.67
CA PHE A 629 23.07 -12.23 -49.29
C PHE A 629 22.00 -12.52 -48.26
N THR A 630 21.17 -13.50 -48.59
CA THR A 630 20.18 -14.11 -47.71
C THR A 630 20.55 -15.57 -47.46
N ASP A 631 19.85 -16.21 -46.52
CA ASP A 631 19.87 -17.66 -46.34
C ASP A 631 19.40 -18.46 -47.57
N PHE A 632 18.75 -17.80 -48.53
CA PHE A 632 18.32 -18.37 -49.81
C PHE A 632 19.28 -18.09 -50.97
N GLY A 633 20.38 -17.34 -50.74
CA GLY A 633 21.37 -16.97 -51.76
C GLY A 633 21.51 -15.46 -51.94
N ALA A 634 22.35 -15.06 -52.90
CA ALA A 634 22.54 -13.65 -53.28
C ALA A 634 21.34 -13.14 -54.06
N VAL A 635 20.77 -12.00 -53.65
CA VAL A 635 19.66 -11.34 -54.32
C VAL A 635 20.17 -10.05 -54.93
N ASP A 636 19.97 -9.87 -56.23
CA ASP A 636 20.25 -8.61 -56.91
C ASP A 636 19.07 -7.64 -56.72
N LEU A 637 19.37 -6.50 -56.11
CA LEU A 637 18.43 -5.44 -55.74
C LEU A 637 17.79 -4.75 -56.96
N PHE A 638 18.42 -4.82 -58.14
CA PHE A 638 17.86 -4.23 -59.37
C PHE A 638 16.97 -5.20 -60.16
N THR A 639 17.28 -6.49 -60.13
CA THR A 639 16.59 -7.49 -60.93
C THR A 639 15.58 -8.32 -60.14
N ASN A 640 15.63 -8.29 -58.80
CA ASN A 640 14.79 -9.07 -57.88
C ASN A 640 14.89 -10.59 -58.07
N PHE A 641 15.94 -11.07 -58.73
CA PHE A 641 16.20 -12.50 -58.93
C PHE A 641 17.38 -12.96 -58.08
N LEU A 642 17.35 -14.25 -57.72
CA LEU A 642 18.48 -14.92 -57.09
C LEU A 642 19.64 -14.98 -58.09
N SER A 643 20.77 -14.37 -57.71
CA SER A 643 22.03 -14.50 -58.42
C SER A 643 22.61 -15.90 -58.17
N ASN A 644 23.24 -16.47 -59.20
CA ASN A 644 23.94 -17.76 -59.11
C ASN A 644 25.34 -17.65 -58.47
N GLU A 645 25.68 -16.52 -57.84
CA GLU A 645 26.96 -16.36 -57.16
C GLU A 645 27.02 -17.14 -55.82
N PRO A 646 28.11 -17.87 -55.56
CA PRO A 646 28.31 -18.57 -54.29
C PRO A 646 28.52 -17.57 -53.14
N PRO A 647 28.10 -17.91 -51.91
CA PRO A 647 28.34 -17.06 -50.74
C PRO A 647 29.85 -16.87 -50.51
N PRO A 648 30.28 -15.69 -50.02
CA PRO A 648 31.69 -15.43 -49.76
C PRO A 648 32.23 -16.37 -48.66
N PRO A 649 33.53 -16.70 -48.69
CA PRO A 649 34.16 -17.48 -47.64
C PRO A 649 34.07 -16.76 -46.28
N PRO A 650 34.00 -17.48 -45.16
CA PRO A 650 33.64 -16.94 -43.83
C PRO A 650 34.63 -15.92 -43.21
N ASP A 651 35.71 -15.51 -43.90
CA ASP A 651 36.82 -14.73 -43.32
C ASP A 651 37.08 -13.34 -43.93
N GLU A 652 36.22 -12.82 -44.81
CA GLU A 652 36.30 -11.39 -45.20
C GLU A 652 35.31 -10.55 -44.38
N THR A 653 35.61 -10.37 -43.09
CA THR A 653 34.98 -9.31 -42.30
C THR A 653 35.37 -7.96 -42.90
N PRO A 654 34.43 -7.08 -43.30
CA PRO A 654 34.78 -5.72 -43.65
C PRO A 654 35.45 -5.09 -42.42
N SER A 655 36.64 -4.52 -42.61
CA SER A 655 37.37 -3.78 -41.58
C SER A 655 36.42 -2.81 -40.90
N SER A 656 36.00 -3.16 -39.69
CA SER A 656 35.10 -2.37 -38.86
C SER A 656 35.67 -0.95 -38.73
N PRO A 657 34.94 0.11 -39.09
CA PRO A 657 35.41 1.46 -38.88
C PRO A 657 35.68 1.65 -37.38
N THR A 658 36.94 1.91 -37.04
CA THR A 658 37.53 1.91 -35.70
C THR A 658 37.06 3.05 -34.79
N PHE A 659 35.90 3.66 -35.06
CA PHE A 659 35.39 4.79 -34.32
C PHE A 659 33.89 4.65 -34.08
N CYS A 660 33.58 3.87 -33.03
CA CYS A 660 32.42 3.92 -32.13
C CYS A 660 32.10 2.47 -31.68
N ASN A 661 32.54 2.08 -30.49
CA ASN A 661 32.24 0.77 -29.86
C ASN A 661 30.75 0.69 -29.43
N ILE A 662 29.81 1.06 -30.28
CA ILE A 662 28.37 0.96 -30.01
C ILE A 662 27.96 -0.48 -30.24
N GLY A 663 27.41 -1.13 -29.21
CA GLY A 663 27.03 -2.54 -29.25
C GLY A 663 25.95 -2.86 -28.24
N LEU A 664 25.72 -4.14 -27.99
CA LEU A 664 24.72 -4.62 -27.05
C LEU A 664 25.38 -5.48 -25.98
N ASN A 665 24.80 -5.49 -24.78
CA ASN A 665 25.22 -6.47 -23.77
C ASN A 665 24.79 -7.89 -24.20
N PRO A 666 25.41 -8.95 -23.64
CA PRO A 666 25.12 -10.34 -24.02
C PRO A 666 23.65 -10.74 -23.91
N GLU A 667 22.91 -10.13 -22.97
CA GLU A 667 21.48 -10.37 -22.75
C GLU A 667 20.55 -9.56 -23.69
N LYS A 668 21.11 -8.70 -24.56
CA LYS A 668 20.37 -7.79 -25.46
C LYS A 668 19.37 -6.87 -24.76
N THR A 669 19.64 -6.53 -23.50
CA THR A 669 18.82 -5.65 -22.66
C THR A 669 19.35 -4.22 -22.58
N TRP A 670 20.61 -4.01 -22.93
CA TRP A 670 21.29 -2.71 -22.87
C TRP A 670 22.00 -2.38 -24.17
N LEU A 671 21.87 -1.12 -24.59
CA LEU A 671 22.77 -0.47 -25.54
C LEU A 671 24.05 -0.05 -24.80
N MET A 672 25.18 -0.48 -25.33
CA MET A 672 26.51 -0.30 -24.78
C MET A 672 27.33 0.63 -25.68
N VAL A 673 28.16 1.48 -25.10
CA VAL A 673 29.23 2.18 -25.83
C VAL A 673 30.55 1.91 -25.11
N GLY A 674 31.42 1.11 -25.73
CA GLY A 674 32.51 0.44 -25.03
C GLY A 674 31.95 -0.48 -23.94
N ASP A 675 32.44 -0.33 -22.71
CA ASP A 675 31.98 -1.10 -21.55
C ASP A 675 30.84 -0.42 -20.77
N ALA A 676 30.41 0.77 -21.17
CA ALA A 676 29.40 1.56 -20.45
C ALA A 676 27.98 1.25 -20.94
N LYS A 677 27.08 0.95 -19.99
CA LYS A 677 25.64 0.84 -20.21
C LYS A 677 25.02 2.22 -20.42
N ILE A 678 24.47 2.46 -21.61
CA ILE A 678 23.90 3.78 -21.95
C ILE A 678 22.38 3.77 -21.85
N LEU A 679 21.72 2.80 -22.50
CA LEU A 679 20.27 2.79 -22.61
C LEU A 679 19.69 1.39 -22.37
N TRP A 680 18.69 1.30 -21.50
CA TRP A 680 17.95 0.05 -21.29
C TRP A 680 16.83 -0.09 -22.31
N LEU A 681 16.67 -1.30 -22.89
CA LEU A 681 15.72 -1.59 -23.96
C LEU A 681 14.44 -2.29 -23.42
N PRO A 682 13.25 -1.66 -23.57
CA PRO A 682 11.97 -2.27 -23.22
C PRO A 682 11.72 -3.56 -23.98
N ILE A 683 10.93 -4.48 -23.39
CA ILE A 683 10.65 -5.81 -23.94
C ILE A 683 10.20 -5.73 -25.40
N GLU A 684 9.35 -4.77 -25.72
CA GLU A 684 8.83 -4.53 -27.08
C GLU A 684 9.92 -4.09 -28.09
N TYR A 685 11.05 -3.56 -27.59
CA TYR A 685 12.23 -3.11 -28.33
C TYR A 685 13.46 -4.00 -28.06
N ARG A 686 13.29 -5.14 -27.36
CA ARG A 686 14.39 -6.10 -27.14
C ARG A 686 14.64 -6.86 -28.43
N LEU A 687 15.92 -6.94 -28.78
CA LEU A 687 16.34 -7.15 -30.16
C LEU A 687 16.28 -8.59 -30.62
N THR A 688 15.87 -8.75 -31.87
CA THR A 688 16.23 -9.89 -32.72
C THR A 688 17.54 -9.65 -33.45
N SER A 689 17.76 -8.45 -34.01
CA SER A 689 18.95 -8.10 -34.80
C SER A 689 19.32 -6.61 -34.72
N SER A 690 20.58 -6.30 -35.06
CA SER A 690 21.08 -4.92 -35.12
C SER A 690 22.18 -4.75 -36.18
N ALA A 691 22.27 -3.56 -36.77
CA ALA A 691 23.37 -3.16 -37.65
C ALA A 691 23.92 -1.79 -37.25
N VAL A 692 25.25 -1.62 -37.32
CA VAL A 692 25.94 -0.38 -36.93
C VAL A 692 26.77 0.14 -38.10
N ARG A 693 26.66 1.44 -38.38
CA ARG A 693 27.52 2.15 -39.34
C ARG A 693 27.88 3.53 -38.81
N GLY A 694 29.17 3.76 -38.56
CA GLY A 694 29.66 5.01 -37.96
C GLY A 694 29.04 5.23 -36.56
N SER A 695 28.36 6.37 -36.37
CA SER A 695 27.65 6.71 -35.13
C SER A 695 26.16 6.31 -35.11
N THR A 696 25.69 5.57 -36.13
CA THR A 696 24.28 5.23 -36.29
C THR A 696 24.07 3.73 -36.15
N MET A 697 23.11 3.33 -35.31
CA MET A 697 22.72 1.94 -35.10
C MET A 697 21.24 1.77 -35.45
N PHE A 698 20.92 0.71 -36.20
CA PHE A 698 19.55 0.30 -36.47
C PHE A 698 19.22 -1.00 -35.74
N ILE A 699 17.99 -1.10 -35.27
CA ILE A 699 17.51 -2.14 -34.36
C ILE A 699 16.23 -2.77 -34.94
N GLY A 700 16.27 -4.08 -35.20
CA GLY A 700 15.09 -4.87 -35.54
C GLY A 700 14.39 -5.35 -34.26
N CYS A 701 13.08 -5.09 -34.17
CA CYS A 701 12.25 -5.41 -33.00
C CYS A 701 11.36 -6.64 -33.23
N SER A 702 10.95 -7.29 -32.14
CA SER A 702 9.97 -8.39 -32.16
C SER A 702 8.59 -7.98 -32.66
N SER A 703 8.27 -6.68 -32.58
CA SER A 703 7.05 -6.08 -33.11
C SER A 703 7.05 -5.89 -34.64
N GLY A 704 8.16 -6.22 -35.32
CA GLY A 704 8.34 -5.95 -36.77
C GLY A 704 8.85 -4.54 -37.08
N ARG A 705 8.93 -3.66 -36.09
CA ARG A 705 9.50 -2.31 -36.26
C ARG A 705 11.02 -2.36 -36.45
N VAL A 706 11.54 -1.44 -37.26
CA VAL A 706 12.98 -1.14 -37.34
C VAL A 706 13.20 0.28 -36.83
N THR A 707 14.09 0.44 -35.84
CA THR A 707 14.29 1.71 -35.09
C THR A 707 15.72 2.18 -35.20
#